data_AF-A0A7C4K6Q5-F1
#
_entry.id   AF-A0A7C4K6Q5-F1
#
_cell.length_a   1.000
_cell.length_b   1.000
_cell.length_c   1.000
_cell.angle_alpha   90.00
_cell.angle_beta   90.00
_cell.angle_gamma   90.00
#
_symmetry.space_group_name_H-M   'P 1'
#
loop_
_entity.id
_entity.type
_entity.pdbx_description
1 polymer ?
#
loop_
_entity_poly.entity_id
_entity_poly.type
_entity_poly.pdbx_seq_one_letter_code
_entity_poly.pdbx_strand_id
1 'polypeptide(L)'
;MGLNMKSSFTVSLILVILFIQSNSFSQNLPATIPFITNNDMLYLYAAILETSSLASQQEEKTIIENQEIRIINLGPVVNHKGLDYAPTVSADGRILFFVSNRKGSKLTPAGDLSHDFWAARKPERLDTVFFTPYNIDTTTNLGTQGVNTELNEGAASLAADRQSLYFTGCNRPGGYGDCDLYRTTIEGDKWGRPVNLGKNINTKFWDSQPSITPNQDRIYFASNRPGPNGEDNIDIWYADKDPDTDEWLPAKNLTVVNTEGKDWTPFIAADGVTLFFSSNGRKPNIGGLDFYVTTYDPETKIWSTPKLLPKPINTEEDDFFITLPASGDIIYFSSKRKDLPGYQGDYDIFMAFVPTFFKTIIVKVKVVDECSGEPIPAIVKLRNPITDNQIHDSLTSYKPVFETIITTQDFGNPKDSIQYVDLQVSAYNPKYGENSKTIRVRRPSATQKQAEAGAAETEIVEIITLGQRPVLDKKIEEADYVKRMKSQKPQIANFNGLVMEEVVSWDLYPLLNYVFFDLGSSKIPDRYNLFTSKEQTKNFTDTTIARGTLIKYYHLLNIYGFRLKQFPDAKIEIVGCNDGTTPEEKKPGLSKERADNVYKYLRDIWGIEESRMKLIYKDKPDVVSNLKDSLGITENRRVEIRCSDWNIMKPVFDKDPKTLPQPEQMDFLMKNGIEDELVVKRRIEISKGGQPWKVIKDVGLVDQKHTWDWVSEEFEYPKNNDPFIAQLVITTTSGSECKSDPINIPVMQAKTEERVIDFTKDSTLERYSLILFPFDRYDAGPINERIMRDYVYGRCFPTSKIEVIGHTDIVGMYDHNKKLSENRANTVYNGIMKQTGGKVGEISKRGVGEDEPLYKNYLPEERFYNRTVQVIIRTPVSQFK
;
A
#
# COMPACT_ATOMS: atom_id res chain seq x y z
N MET A 1 -29.07 32.93 -79.37
CA MET A 1 -28.50 34.08 -78.64
C MET A 1 -29.60 34.60 -77.73
N GLY A 2 -29.49 34.36 -76.42
CA GLY A 2 -30.52 34.72 -75.45
C GLY A 2 -30.60 33.76 -74.26
N LEU A 3 -29.91 34.15 -73.19
CA LEU A 3 -30.20 34.02 -71.75
C LEU A 3 -30.68 32.70 -71.07
N ASN A 4 -30.05 32.52 -69.90
CA ASN A 4 -30.48 31.94 -68.61
C ASN A 4 -30.56 30.42 -68.42
N MET A 5 -29.69 29.88 -67.54
CA MET A 5 -30.11 29.37 -66.22
C MET A 5 -28.94 28.97 -65.29
N LYS A 6 -29.19 29.22 -64.00
CA LYS A 6 -28.53 28.88 -62.72
C LYS A 6 -27.60 27.65 -62.68
N SER A 7 -26.48 27.77 -61.95
CA SER A 7 -25.66 26.65 -61.46
C SER A 7 -25.53 26.66 -59.93
N SER A 8 -25.89 25.53 -59.31
CA SER A 8 -25.58 25.14 -57.94
C SER A 8 -24.09 24.80 -57.80
N PHE A 9 -23.46 25.10 -56.65
CA PHE A 9 -22.11 24.62 -56.32
C PHE A 9 -22.12 23.86 -54.99
N THR A 10 -21.64 22.63 -55.07
CA THR A 10 -21.42 21.65 -54.01
C THR A 10 -20.05 21.89 -53.36
N VAL A 11 -19.97 21.81 -52.03
CA VAL A 11 -18.71 21.88 -51.26
C VAL A 11 -18.19 20.47 -50.99
N SER A 12 -16.92 20.20 -51.34
CA SER A 12 -16.21 18.97 -50.97
C SER A 12 -15.29 19.25 -49.77
N LEU A 13 -15.43 18.45 -48.71
CA LEU A 13 -14.63 18.47 -47.49
C LEU A 13 -13.50 17.43 -47.60
N ILE A 14 -12.25 17.84 -47.40
CA ILE A 14 -11.07 16.96 -47.34
C ILE A 14 -10.82 16.57 -45.87
N LEU A 15 -10.76 15.28 -45.59
CA LEU A 15 -10.42 14.70 -44.28
C LEU A 15 -9.03 14.05 -44.40
N VAL A 16 -8.09 14.40 -43.51
CA VAL A 16 -6.77 13.76 -43.41
C VAL A 16 -6.76 12.88 -42.15
N ILE A 17 -6.52 11.58 -42.34
CA ILE A 17 -6.30 10.59 -41.27
C ILE A 17 -4.85 10.12 -41.36
N LEU A 18 -4.12 10.18 -40.24
CA LEU A 18 -2.79 9.61 -40.07
C LEU A 18 -2.90 8.23 -39.42
N PHE A 19 -2.37 7.19 -40.09
CA PHE A 19 -2.18 5.84 -39.55
C PHE A 19 -0.69 5.57 -39.33
N ILE A 20 -0.33 5.02 -38.17
CA ILE A 20 0.97 4.37 -37.93
C ILE A 20 0.73 2.86 -37.96
N GLN A 21 1.48 2.15 -38.80
CA GLN A 21 1.46 0.69 -38.93
C GLN A 21 2.57 0.02 -38.09
N SER A 22 2.24 -1.10 -37.46
CA SER A 22 3.18 -2.19 -37.22
C SER A 22 2.47 -3.55 -37.43
N ASN A 23 3.00 -4.36 -38.35
CA ASN A 23 2.67 -5.78 -38.58
C ASN A 23 3.33 -6.62 -37.45
N SER A 24 2.99 -7.86 -37.07
CA SER A 24 2.17 -8.95 -37.61
C SER A 24 2.09 -10.05 -36.53
N PHE A 25 0.98 -10.78 -36.40
CA PHE A 25 0.91 -12.27 -36.33
C PHE A 25 -0.56 -12.73 -36.16
N SER A 26 -0.89 -13.85 -36.80
CA SER A 26 -2.24 -14.40 -37.01
C SER A 26 -2.47 -15.69 -36.20
N GLN A 27 -3.68 -15.90 -35.67
CA GLN A 27 -4.60 -17.04 -35.95
C GLN A 27 -5.56 -17.41 -34.80
N ASN A 28 -6.86 -17.47 -35.17
CA ASN A 28 -7.94 -18.42 -34.81
C ASN A 28 -8.48 -18.57 -33.36
N LEU A 29 -9.76 -18.18 -33.13
CA LEU A 29 -10.95 -19.04 -32.93
C LEU A 29 -12.21 -18.20 -32.55
N PRO A 30 -13.46 -18.72 -32.74
CA PRO A 30 -14.67 -17.91 -32.97
C PRO A 30 -15.71 -17.86 -31.81
N ALA A 31 -16.73 -17.01 -32.05
CA ALA A 31 -18.15 -17.09 -31.64
C ALA A 31 -18.68 -16.15 -30.52
N THR A 32 -19.30 -15.05 -31.00
CA THR A 32 -20.62 -14.47 -30.64
C THR A 32 -21.00 -14.12 -29.20
N ILE A 33 -21.17 -12.81 -28.92
CA ILE A 33 -22.25 -12.22 -28.09
C ILE A 33 -22.63 -10.86 -28.72
N PRO A 34 -23.92 -10.48 -28.89
CA PRO A 34 -24.32 -9.25 -29.56
C PRO A 34 -24.29 -8.05 -28.60
N PHE A 35 -23.66 -6.94 -29.00
CA PHE A 35 -23.84 -5.64 -28.37
C PHE A 35 -24.67 -4.72 -29.26
N ILE A 36 -25.70 -4.16 -28.65
CA ILE A 36 -26.62 -3.14 -29.15
C ILE A 36 -25.81 -1.88 -29.48
N THR A 37 -25.92 -1.40 -30.73
CA THR A 37 -25.34 -0.14 -31.17
C THR A 37 -26.33 1.00 -30.95
N ASN A 38 -26.07 1.88 -29.97
CA ASN A 38 -26.53 3.27 -30.01
C ASN A 38 -25.29 4.14 -30.21
N ASN A 39 -25.07 4.59 -31.45
CA ASN A 39 -24.11 5.63 -31.80
C ASN A 39 -24.89 6.91 -32.06
N ASP A 40 -25.17 7.68 -31.01
CA ASP A 40 -25.48 9.10 -31.16
C ASP A 40 -24.14 9.86 -31.17
N MET A 41 -23.64 10.14 -32.38
CA MET A 41 -22.48 11.01 -32.56
C MET A 41 -22.91 12.47 -32.38
N LEU A 42 -22.38 13.13 -31.36
CA LEU A 42 -22.54 14.56 -31.12
C LEU A 42 -21.51 15.35 -31.95
N TYR A 43 -21.99 16.25 -32.82
CA TYR A 43 -21.14 17.19 -33.57
C TYR A 43 -21.02 18.51 -32.80
N LEU A 44 -19.79 18.98 -32.55
CA LEU A 44 -19.52 20.32 -32.05
C LEU A 44 -19.25 21.25 -33.25
N TYR A 45 -20.12 22.23 -33.48
CA TYR A 45 -19.93 23.26 -34.50
C TYR A 45 -19.43 24.56 -33.83
N ALA A 46 -18.27 25.06 -34.28
CA ALA A 46 -17.76 26.36 -33.88
C ALA A 46 -18.18 27.42 -34.89
N ALA A 47 -18.65 28.58 -34.43
CA ALA A 47 -18.85 29.76 -35.27
C ALA A 47 -17.63 30.68 -35.15
N ILE A 48 -17.13 31.14 -36.30
CA ILE A 48 -16.19 32.28 -36.41
C ILE A 48 -17.04 33.44 -36.94
N LEU A 49 -17.10 34.54 -36.19
CA LEU A 49 -17.84 35.74 -36.61
C LEU A 49 -16.83 36.80 -37.07
N GLU A 50 -16.78 37.06 -38.37
CA GLU A 50 -16.01 38.16 -38.95
C GLU A 50 -16.81 39.47 -38.84
N THR A 51 -16.22 40.51 -38.29
CA THR A 51 -16.84 41.85 -38.26
C THR A 51 -16.37 42.67 -39.46
N SER A 52 -17.30 43.00 -40.36
CA SER A 52 -17.05 43.93 -41.46
C SER A 52 -17.05 45.38 -40.97
N SER A 53 -15.95 46.09 -41.24
CA SER A 53 -15.66 47.47 -40.84
C SER A 53 -16.60 48.53 -41.43
N LEU A 54 -16.92 49.57 -40.64
CA LEU A 54 -17.12 50.94 -41.13
C LEU A 54 -16.77 52.01 -40.05
N ALA A 55 -15.72 52.77 -40.35
CA ALA A 55 -15.38 54.18 -40.04
C ALA A 55 -15.25 54.74 -38.60
N SER A 56 -13.98 54.92 -38.22
CA SER A 56 -13.29 56.10 -37.64
C SER A 56 -13.97 57.04 -36.62
N GLN A 57 -13.45 57.03 -35.40
CA GLN A 57 -12.97 58.22 -34.67
C GLN A 57 -11.88 57.81 -33.67
N GLN A 58 -11.01 58.75 -33.34
CA GLN A 58 -9.74 58.55 -32.63
C GLN A 58 -9.99 58.31 -31.13
N GLU A 59 -10.20 57.06 -30.72
CA GLU A 59 -10.35 56.65 -29.31
C GLU A 59 -9.15 55.84 -28.80
N GLU A 60 -8.85 56.01 -27.51
CA GLU A 60 -7.78 55.31 -26.78
C GLU A 60 -7.94 53.78 -26.86
N LYS A 61 -6.88 53.10 -27.33
CA LYS A 61 -6.81 51.63 -27.41
C LYS A 61 -7.41 50.93 -26.19
N THR A 62 -8.48 50.19 -26.40
CA THR A 62 -9.09 49.28 -25.43
C THR A 62 -8.22 48.03 -25.27
N ILE A 63 -8.22 47.43 -24.08
CA ILE A 63 -7.38 46.25 -23.75
C ILE A 63 -7.67 45.07 -24.70
N ILE A 64 -8.90 44.98 -25.22
CA ILE A 64 -9.36 43.99 -26.21
C ILE A 64 -9.75 44.74 -27.49
N GLU A 65 -8.89 44.83 -28.51
CA GLU A 65 -9.26 45.44 -29.80
C GLU A 65 -8.81 44.59 -30.99
N ASN A 66 -9.71 44.40 -31.95
CA ASN A 66 -9.48 43.88 -33.31
C ASN A 66 -8.67 42.57 -33.43
N GLN A 67 -9.03 41.54 -32.66
CA GLN A 67 -8.57 40.17 -32.89
C GLN A 67 -9.75 39.20 -32.87
N GLU A 68 -9.63 38.10 -33.62
CA GLU A 68 -10.66 37.04 -33.71
C GLU A 68 -10.90 36.42 -32.32
N ILE A 69 -11.92 36.92 -31.60
CA ILE A 69 -12.38 36.33 -30.34
C ILE A 69 -13.25 35.13 -30.69
N ARG A 70 -12.80 33.94 -30.31
CA ARG A 70 -13.58 32.71 -30.47
C ARG A 70 -14.32 32.40 -29.18
N ILE A 71 -15.65 32.44 -29.24
CA ILE A 71 -16.53 32.07 -28.13
C ILE A 71 -17.17 30.72 -28.41
N ILE A 72 -17.21 29.86 -27.40
CA ILE A 72 -17.90 28.57 -27.44
C ILE A 72 -18.90 28.48 -26.29
N ASN A 73 -20.08 27.94 -26.59
CA ASN A 73 -20.96 27.39 -25.57
C ASN A 73 -20.37 26.04 -25.13
N LEU A 74 -20.27 25.78 -23.82
CA LEU A 74 -19.66 24.55 -23.30
C LEU A 74 -20.54 23.29 -23.45
N GLY A 75 -21.72 23.44 -24.06
CA GLY A 75 -22.57 22.35 -24.53
C GLY A 75 -23.18 21.53 -23.38
N PRO A 76 -23.88 20.43 -23.71
CA PRO A 76 -24.70 19.68 -22.75
C PRO A 76 -23.92 18.90 -21.68
N VAL A 77 -22.58 18.89 -21.76
CA VAL A 77 -21.73 18.29 -20.72
C VAL A 77 -21.63 19.24 -19.52
N VAL A 78 -21.34 20.51 -19.79
CA VAL A 78 -21.21 21.54 -18.75
C VAL A 78 -22.52 22.25 -18.52
N ASN A 79 -23.28 22.58 -19.56
CA ASN A 79 -24.59 23.24 -19.44
C ASN A 79 -25.71 22.20 -19.41
N HIS A 80 -26.76 22.44 -18.62
CA HIS A 80 -27.98 21.63 -18.55
C HIS A 80 -29.22 22.50 -18.78
N LYS A 81 -30.41 21.88 -18.80
CA LYS A 81 -31.66 22.58 -19.15
C LYS A 81 -32.12 23.63 -18.14
N GLY A 82 -31.57 23.62 -16.92
CA GLY A 82 -31.89 24.57 -15.87
C GLY A 82 -30.91 25.73 -15.83
N LEU A 83 -30.28 25.94 -14.69
CA LEU A 83 -29.34 27.04 -14.46
C LEU A 83 -27.92 26.49 -14.30
N ASP A 84 -26.97 27.10 -15.01
CA ASP A 84 -25.53 26.95 -14.83
C ASP A 84 -24.85 28.32 -14.88
N TYR A 85 -24.37 28.80 -13.75
CA TYR A 85 -23.84 30.15 -13.68
C TYR A 85 -22.70 30.29 -12.69
N ALA A 86 -22.13 31.49 -12.64
CA ALA A 86 -21.03 31.83 -11.76
C ALA A 86 -19.82 30.89 -11.88
N PRO A 87 -19.24 30.74 -13.10
CA PRO A 87 -18.02 29.99 -13.27
C PRO A 87 -16.89 30.62 -12.43
N THR A 88 -16.10 29.78 -11.78
CA THR A 88 -14.77 30.13 -11.24
C THR A 88 -13.78 29.05 -11.64
N VAL A 89 -12.62 29.43 -12.13
CA VAL A 89 -11.64 28.49 -12.71
C VAL A 89 -10.36 28.45 -11.88
N SER A 90 -9.73 27.27 -11.77
CA SER A 90 -8.42 27.13 -11.16
C SER A 90 -7.36 27.98 -11.88
N ALA A 91 -6.32 28.39 -11.16
CA ALA A 91 -5.24 29.21 -11.70
C ALA A 91 -4.60 28.62 -12.98
N ASP A 92 -4.43 27.29 -13.07
CA ASP A 92 -3.94 26.62 -14.29
C ASP A 92 -5.00 26.40 -15.38
N GLY A 93 -6.25 26.78 -15.15
CA GLY A 93 -7.34 26.63 -16.12
C GLY A 93 -7.86 25.20 -16.31
N ARG A 94 -7.49 24.23 -15.47
CA ARG A 94 -7.85 22.80 -15.65
C ARG A 94 -9.10 22.35 -14.89
N ILE A 95 -9.57 23.12 -13.90
CA ILE A 95 -10.78 22.82 -13.13
C ILE A 95 -11.71 24.02 -13.19
N LEU A 96 -12.94 23.79 -13.63
CA LEU A 96 -14.01 24.78 -13.67
C LEU A 96 -15.05 24.43 -12.61
N PHE A 97 -15.27 25.33 -11.66
CA PHE A 97 -16.35 25.26 -10.68
C PHE A 97 -17.48 26.19 -11.13
N PHE A 98 -18.72 25.84 -10.82
CA PHE A 98 -19.89 26.64 -11.17
C PHE A 98 -21.09 26.23 -10.30
N VAL A 99 -22.12 27.07 -10.29
CA VAL A 99 -23.37 26.81 -9.57
C VAL A 99 -24.39 26.18 -10.50
N SER A 100 -25.08 25.14 -10.04
CA SER A 100 -26.07 24.41 -10.84
C SER A 100 -27.21 23.83 -10.00
N ASN A 101 -28.41 23.86 -10.57
CA ASN A 101 -29.58 23.15 -10.05
C ASN A 101 -29.86 21.82 -10.79
N ARG A 102 -28.81 21.20 -11.38
CA ARG A 102 -28.94 19.94 -12.10
C ARG A 102 -29.30 18.77 -11.18
N LYS A 103 -29.75 17.67 -11.79
CA LYS A 103 -29.99 16.42 -11.06
C LYS A 103 -28.72 15.97 -10.33
N GLY A 104 -28.85 15.77 -9.02
CA GLY A 104 -27.74 15.48 -8.12
C GLY A 104 -27.44 16.61 -7.14
N SER A 105 -28.02 17.80 -7.35
CA SER A 105 -28.09 18.84 -6.32
C SER A 105 -29.04 18.41 -5.19
N LYS A 106 -28.90 19.00 -4.00
CA LYS A 106 -29.78 18.74 -2.86
C LYS A 106 -31.20 19.23 -3.15
N LEU A 107 -32.16 18.80 -2.32
CA LEU A 107 -33.53 19.28 -2.39
C LEU A 107 -33.74 20.35 -1.33
N THR A 108 -34.34 21.46 -1.75
CA THR A 108 -34.81 22.49 -0.84
C THR A 108 -35.99 22.00 -0.01
N PRO A 109 -36.34 22.67 1.11
CA PRO A 109 -37.55 22.35 1.87
C PRO A 109 -38.84 22.42 1.04
N ALA A 110 -38.85 23.17 -0.06
CA ALA A 110 -39.97 23.28 -0.99
C ALA A 110 -40.03 22.12 -2.00
N GLY A 111 -38.99 21.29 -2.08
CA GLY A 111 -38.90 20.15 -3.01
C GLY A 111 -38.22 20.47 -4.35
N ASP A 112 -37.77 21.71 -4.56
CA ASP A 112 -36.98 22.10 -5.73
C ASP A 112 -35.50 21.72 -5.58
N LEU A 113 -34.80 21.49 -6.69
CA LEU A 113 -33.34 21.28 -6.67
C LEU A 113 -32.63 22.58 -6.26
N SER A 114 -31.80 22.52 -5.22
CA SER A 114 -31.00 23.64 -4.74
C SER A 114 -29.93 24.05 -5.74
N HIS A 115 -29.47 25.29 -5.59
CA HIS A 115 -28.33 25.80 -6.32
C HIS A 115 -27.05 25.33 -5.62
N ASP A 116 -26.46 24.26 -6.12
CA ASP A 116 -25.27 23.63 -5.54
C ASP A 116 -24.02 23.99 -6.36
N PHE A 117 -22.85 23.91 -5.74
CA PHE A 117 -21.58 23.92 -6.46
C PHE A 117 -21.27 22.58 -7.12
N TRP A 118 -20.86 22.67 -8.38
CA TRP A 118 -20.39 21.59 -9.22
C TRP A 118 -19.02 21.92 -9.79
N ALA A 119 -18.26 20.90 -10.15
CA ALA A 119 -16.98 21.07 -10.81
C ALA A 119 -16.82 20.14 -12.01
N ALA A 120 -16.11 20.61 -13.03
CA ALA A 120 -15.72 19.87 -14.21
C ALA A 120 -14.22 19.99 -14.42
N ARG A 121 -13.58 18.90 -14.87
CA ARG A 121 -12.14 18.86 -15.14
C ARG A 121 -11.88 18.74 -16.63
N LYS A 122 -10.69 19.18 -17.06
CA LYS A 122 -10.16 18.90 -18.39
C LYS A 122 -8.65 18.62 -18.32
N PRO A 123 -8.08 17.87 -19.28
CA PRO A 123 -6.66 17.54 -19.29
C PRO A 123 -5.78 18.79 -19.37
N GLU A 124 -6.03 19.64 -20.36
CA GLU A 124 -5.26 20.86 -20.59
C GLU A 124 -6.13 22.11 -20.58
N ARG A 125 -5.52 23.25 -20.20
CA ARG A 125 -6.25 24.51 -19.99
C ARG A 125 -6.97 25.01 -21.25
N LEU A 126 -6.47 24.69 -22.45
CA LEU A 126 -7.04 25.13 -23.73
C LEU A 126 -8.08 24.13 -24.27
N ASP A 127 -8.22 22.96 -23.63
CA ASP A 127 -9.19 21.98 -24.08
C ASP A 127 -10.60 22.54 -23.91
N THR A 128 -11.46 22.23 -24.88
CA THR A 128 -12.86 22.67 -24.91
C THR A 128 -13.82 21.58 -24.43
N VAL A 129 -13.30 20.37 -24.25
CA VAL A 129 -14.04 19.20 -23.79
C VAL A 129 -13.73 18.97 -22.32
N PHE A 130 -14.79 18.94 -21.51
CA PHE A 130 -14.71 18.65 -20.09
C PHE A 130 -15.13 17.20 -19.82
N PHE A 131 -14.57 16.61 -18.77
CA PHE A 131 -15.12 15.41 -18.16
C PHE A 131 -16.50 15.72 -17.55
N THR A 132 -17.33 14.69 -17.36
CA THR A 132 -18.64 14.83 -16.74
C THR A 132 -18.53 15.57 -15.40
N PRO A 133 -19.33 16.63 -15.18
CA PRO A 133 -19.27 17.37 -13.93
C PRO A 133 -19.67 16.52 -12.73
N TYR A 134 -19.06 16.80 -11.58
CA TYR A 134 -19.37 16.17 -10.30
C TYR A 134 -19.79 17.23 -9.28
N ASN A 135 -20.73 16.86 -8.40
CA ASN A 135 -21.12 17.70 -7.27
C ASN A 135 -19.94 17.74 -6.29
N ILE A 136 -19.48 18.94 -5.91
CA ILE A 136 -18.23 19.05 -5.17
C ILE A 136 -18.35 18.57 -3.73
N ASP A 137 -19.54 18.65 -3.13
CA ASP A 137 -19.74 18.27 -1.75
C ASP A 137 -20.28 16.85 -1.64
N THR A 138 -19.37 15.93 -1.27
CA THR A 138 -19.67 14.52 -1.02
C THR A 138 -19.81 14.21 0.48
N THR A 139 -19.70 15.21 1.36
CA THR A 139 -19.56 14.98 2.80
C THR A 139 -20.92 14.87 3.50
N THR A 140 -21.29 13.65 3.91
CA THR A 140 -22.45 13.42 4.79
C THR A 140 -22.14 13.72 6.26
N ASN A 141 -20.86 13.77 6.62
CA ASN A 141 -20.40 13.82 8.02
C ASN A 141 -20.57 15.20 8.67
N LEU A 142 -20.73 16.26 7.87
CA LEU A 142 -21.01 17.62 8.35
C LEU A 142 -22.52 17.93 8.38
N GLY A 143 -23.38 16.94 8.07
CA GLY A 143 -24.83 17.12 8.04
C GLY A 143 -25.25 18.21 7.06
N THR A 144 -25.98 19.21 7.55
CA THR A 144 -26.47 20.37 6.77
C THR A 144 -25.49 21.54 6.74
N GLN A 145 -24.24 21.33 7.16
CA GLN A 145 -23.22 22.37 7.31
C GLN A 145 -22.07 22.23 6.30
N GLY A 146 -22.33 21.56 5.19
CA GLY A 146 -21.37 21.40 4.09
C GLY A 146 -21.22 22.65 3.23
N VAL A 147 -20.46 22.50 2.15
CA VAL A 147 -20.33 23.51 1.10
C VAL A 147 -21.62 23.61 0.31
N ASN A 148 -22.29 22.49 0.05
CA ASN A 148 -23.65 22.48 -0.49
C ASN A 148 -24.65 22.17 0.63
N THR A 149 -25.80 22.83 0.62
CA THR A 149 -26.83 22.63 1.65
C THR A 149 -28.21 22.42 1.02
N GLU A 150 -29.24 22.21 1.84
CA GLU A 150 -30.64 22.23 1.34
C GLU A 150 -31.11 23.66 1.01
N LEU A 151 -30.25 24.66 1.21
CA LEU A 151 -30.48 26.05 0.84
C LEU A 151 -29.72 26.35 -0.45
N ASN A 152 -29.81 27.59 -0.94
CA ASN A 152 -29.14 27.97 -2.17
C ASN A 152 -27.73 28.50 -1.88
N GLU A 153 -26.76 27.97 -2.61
CA GLU A 153 -25.45 28.57 -2.76
C GLU A 153 -25.40 29.52 -3.98
N GLY A 154 -24.49 30.49 -3.91
CA GLY A 154 -24.30 31.50 -4.95
C GLY A 154 -22.88 31.47 -5.52
N ALA A 155 -22.45 32.55 -6.16
CA ALA A 155 -21.12 32.59 -6.77
C ALA A 155 -19.97 32.32 -5.78
N ALA A 156 -18.86 31.81 -6.31
CA ALA A 156 -17.66 31.51 -5.55
C ALA A 156 -16.39 32.04 -6.23
N SER A 157 -15.34 32.17 -5.43
CA SER A 157 -14.00 32.53 -5.84
C SER A 157 -13.00 31.57 -5.20
N LEU A 158 -12.30 30.83 -6.05
CA LEU A 158 -11.18 29.99 -5.61
C LEU A 158 -9.94 30.88 -5.42
N ALA A 159 -9.29 30.77 -4.27
CA ALA A 159 -8.02 31.46 -4.03
C ALA A 159 -6.88 30.80 -4.83
N ALA A 160 -5.81 31.57 -5.06
CA ALA A 160 -4.66 31.14 -5.85
C ALA A 160 -3.96 29.88 -5.29
N ASP A 161 -4.04 29.67 -3.97
CA ASP A 161 -3.52 28.49 -3.27
C ASP A 161 -4.23 27.18 -3.64
N ARG A 162 -5.41 27.25 -4.30
CA ARG A 162 -6.37 26.16 -4.57
C ARG A 162 -6.84 25.40 -3.34
N GLN A 163 -6.69 26.01 -2.19
CA GLN A 163 -7.00 25.44 -0.89
C GLN A 163 -8.06 26.24 -0.16
N SER A 164 -8.36 27.46 -0.60
CA SER A 164 -9.41 28.27 0.00
C SER A 164 -10.48 28.60 -1.04
N LEU A 165 -11.74 28.27 -0.74
CA LEU A 165 -12.90 28.71 -1.52
C LEU A 165 -13.68 29.74 -0.70
N TYR A 166 -13.88 30.92 -1.28
CA TYR A 166 -14.75 31.96 -0.76
C TYR A 166 -16.05 31.94 -1.54
N PHE A 167 -17.21 31.91 -0.88
CA PHE A 167 -18.47 31.67 -1.58
C PHE A 167 -19.67 32.28 -0.89
N THR A 168 -20.76 32.46 -1.63
CA THR A 168 -22.05 32.90 -1.08
C THR A 168 -22.88 31.72 -0.59
N GLY A 169 -23.39 31.81 0.64
CA GLY A 169 -24.44 30.92 1.15
C GLY A 169 -25.66 31.74 1.59
N CYS A 170 -26.85 31.38 1.12
CA CYS A 170 -28.07 32.13 1.40
C CYS A 170 -28.90 31.50 2.51
N ASN A 171 -29.46 32.33 3.39
CA ASN A 171 -30.35 31.94 4.50
C ASN A 171 -29.77 30.86 5.44
N ARG A 172 -28.44 30.71 5.48
CA ARG A 172 -27.80 29.68 6.30
C ARG A 172 -27.99 29.97 7.79
N PRO A 173 -28.25 28.95 8.63
CA PRO A 173 -28.36 29.15 10.08
C PRO A 173 -27.11 29.83 10.67
N GLY A 174 -27.31 30.89 11.45
CA GLY A 174 -26.24 31.67 12.04
C GLY A 174 -25.59 32.70 11.11
N GLY A 175 -26.14 32.91 9.91
CA GLY A 175 -25.81 34.05 9.06
C GLY A 175 -26.36 35.39 9.61
N TYR A 176 -25.86 36.48 9.05
CA TYR A 176 -26.22 37.86 9.39
C TYR A 176 -27.41 38.37 8.58
N GLY A 177 -27.56 37.95 7.32
CA GLY A 177 -28.59 38.45 6.40
C GLY A 177 -29.12 37.43 5.39
N ASP A 178 -29.65 37.95 4.28
CA ASP A 178 -30.30 37.17 3.22
C ASP A 178 -29.32 36.20 2.56
N CYS A 179 -28.15 36.72 2.19
CA CYS A 179 -27.02 35.93 1.74
C CYS A 179 -25.75 36.49 2.36
N ASP A 180 -24.86 35.57 2.76
CA ASP A 180 -23.62 35.88 3.43
C ASP A 180 -22.43 35.25 2.69
N LEU A 181 -21.26 35.81 2.91
CA LEU A 181 -19.99 35.29 2.45
C LEU A 181 -19.36 34.34 3.48
N TYR A 182 -18.90 33.20 2.99
CA TYR A 182 -18.24 32.14 3.74
C TYR A 182 -16.88 31.81 3.12
N ARG A 183 -15.99 31.21 3.92
CA ARG A 183 -14.74 30.58 3.48
C ARG A 183 -14.73 29.13 3.91
N THR A 184 -14.23 28.25 3.06
CA THR A 184 -13.87 26.86 3.43
C THR A 184 -12.47 26.51 2.94
N THR A 185 -11.86 25.51 3.58
CA THR A 185 -10.58 24.91 3.16
C THR A 185 -10.80 23.68 2.28
N ILE A 186 -9.85 23.38 1.41
CA ILE A 186 -9.86 22.24 0.49
C ILE A 186 -8.63 21.38 0.77
N GLU A 187 -8.84 20.11 1.08
CA GLU A 187 -7.79 19.11 1.30
C GLU A 187 -8.01 17.91 0.36
N GLY A 188 -7.29 17.90 -0.76
CA GLY A 188 -7.48 16.88 -1.80
C GLY A 188 -8.86 16.99 -2.44
N ASP A 189 -9.72 16.00 -2.20
CA ASP A 189 -11.12 15.96 -2.64
C ASP A 189 -12.13 16.28 -1.52
N LYS A 190 -11.63 16.67 -0.33
CA LYS A 190 -12.45 16.97 0.84
C LYS A 190 -12.58 18.47 1.06
N TRP A 191 -13.74 18.86 1.54
CA TRP A 191 -14.06 20.24 1.89
C TRP A 191 -14.17 20.38 3.39
N GLY A 192 -13.54 21.42 3.93
CA GLY A 192 -13.67 21.82 5.32
C GLY A 192 -15.07 22.34 5.64
N ARG A 193 -15.35 22.51 6.93
CA ARG A 193 -16.57 23.18 7.37
C ARG A 193 -16.49 24.67 7.00
N PRO A 194 -17.46 25.21 6.25
CA PRO A 194 -17.48 26.64 5.94
C PRO A 194 -17.61 27.51 7.18
N VAL A 195 -16.87 28.61 7.19
CA VAL A 195 -16.85 29.63 8.24
C VAL A 195 -17.36 30.95 7.66
N ASN A 196 -18.33 31.57 8.34
CA ASN A 196 -18.86 32.88 7.95
C ASN A 196 -17.77 33.96 8.12
N LEU A 197 -17.65 34.89 7.16
CA LEU A 197 -16.61 35.93 7.19
C LEU A 197 -16.83 37.03 8.24
N GLY A 198 -17.94 36.99 8.98
CA GLY A 198 -18.20 37.85 10.14
C GLY A 198 -18.73 39.24 9.76
N LYS A 199 -19.14 40.00 10.79
CA LYS A 199 -19.84 41.29 10.67
C LYS A 199 -19.11 42.44 9.95
N ASN A 200 -17.79 42.32 9.76
CA ASN A 200 -17.02 43.34 9.04
C ASN A 200 -17.20 43.18 7.52
N ILE A 201 -17.52 41.95 7.08
CA ILE A 201 -17.88 41.61 5.72
C ILE A 201 -19.40 41.52 5.58
N ASN A 202 -20.06 40.67 6.35
CA ASN A 202 -21.47 40.36 6.21
C ASN A 202 -22.36 41.31 7.03
N THR A 203 -23.57 41.53 6.52
CA THR A 203 -24.58 42.44 7.06
C THR A 203 -25.95 41.75 7.03
N LYS A 204 -27.01 42.48 7.42
CA LYS A 204 -28.40 41.98 7.32
C LYS A 204 -28.95 41.94 5.89
N PHE A 205 -28.19 42.44 4.92
CA PHE A 205 -28.59 42.61 3.54
C PHE A 205 -28.10 41.42 2.70
N TRP A 206 -28.21 41.52 1.38
CA TRP A 206 -27.69 40.53 0.44
C TRP A 206 -26.21 40.81 0.17
N ASP A 207 -25.33 40.01 0.78
CA ASP A 207 -23.87 40.07 0.58
C ASP A 207 -23.40 38.84 -0.21
N SER A 208 -22.94 39.05 -1.44
CA SER A 208 -22.78 37.96 -2.39
C SER A 208 -21.65 38.18 -3.40
N GLN A 209 -21.38 37.15 -4.19
CA GLN A 209 -20.49 37.19 -5.34
C GLN A 209 -19.06 37.64 -4.99
N PRO A 210 -18.40 36.91 -4.06
CA PRO A 210 -17.06 37.26 -3.63
C PRO A 210 -16.05 37.07 -4.75
N SER A 211 -14.99 37.86 -4.72
CA SER A 211 -13.77 37.67 -5.49
C SER A 211 -12.55 38.04 -4.64
N ILE A 212 -11.70 37.04 -4.37
CA ILE A 212 -10.54 37.16 -3.48
C ILE A 212 -9.27 37.47 -4.30
N THR A 213 -8.41 38.36 -3.79
CA THR A 213 -7.09 38.59 -4.40
C THR A 213 -6.20 37.34 -4.31
N PRO A 214 -5.19 37.19 -5.20
CA PRO A 214 -4.26 36.05 -5.17
C PRO A 214 -3.60 35.83 -3.81
N ASN A 215 -3.22 36.93 -3.13
CA ASN A 215 -2.58 36.91 -1.82
C ASN A 215 -3.57 36.82 -0.65
N GLN A 216 -4.88 36.76 -0.92
CA GLN A 216 -5.96 36.70 0.07
C GLN A 216 -5.99 37.86 1.08
N ASP A 217 -5.38 38.98 0.73
CA ASP A 217 -5.30 40.20 1.54
C ASP A 217 -6.48 41.17 1.31
N ARG A 218 -7.27 40.97 0.25
CA ARG A 218 -8.45 41.77 -0.04
C ARG A 218 -9.53 40.93 -0.72
N ILE A 219 -10.78 41.15 -0.32
CA ILE A 219 -11.96 40.57 -0.95
C ILE A 219 -12.83 41.67 -1.56
N TYR A 220 -13.32 41.46 -2.78
CA TYR A 220 -14.34 42.26 -3.44
C TYR A 220 -15.65 41.47 -3.45
N PHE A 221 -16.80 42.13 -3.34
CA PHE A 221 -18.10 41.46 -3.35
C PHE A 221 -19.22 42.42 -3.73
N ALA A 222 -20.36 41.89 -4.18
CA ALA A 222 -21.56 42.67 -4.46
C ALA A 222 -22.47 42.72 -3.23
N SER A 223 -23.12 43.86 -3.00
CA SER A 223 -24.02 44.01 -1.86
C SER A 223 -25.08 45.08 -2.10
N ASN A 224 -26.31 44.82 -1.63
CA ASN A 224 -27.39 45.83 -1.61
C ASN A 224 -27.49 46.60 -0.28
N ARG A 225 -26.46 46.54 0.58
CA ARG A 225 -26.38 47.40 1.77
C ARG A 225 -26.43 48.89 1.37
N PRO A 226 -27.01 49.76 2.21
CA PRO A 226 -27.09 51.19 1.95
C PRO A 226 -25.71 51.80 1.65
N GLY A 227 -25.63 52.56 0.56
CA GLY A 227 -24.40 53.16 0.06
C GLY A 227 -24.63 54.52 -0.59
N PRO A 228 -23.58 55.11 -1.20
CA PRO A 228 -23.66 56.40 -1.88
C PRO A 228 -24.69 56.47 -3.01
N ASN A 229 -25.01 55.32 -3.64
CA ASN A 229 -25.93 55.24 -4.78
C ASN A 229 -27.38 54.90 -4.38
N GLY A 230 -27.70 54.90 -3.08
CA GLY A 230 -29.06 54.72 -2.58
C GLY A 230 -29.22 53.57 -1.58
N GLU A 231 -30.47 53.39 -1.16
CA GLU A 231 -30.91 52.24 -0.38
C GLU A 231 -31.29 51.11 -1.35
N ASP A 232 -30.85 49.88 -1.08
CA ASP A 232 -31.07 48.68 -1.89
C ASP A 232 -30.44 48.66 -3.31
N ASN A 233 -29.57 49.63 -3.65
CA ASN A 233 -28.78 49.54 -4.89
C ASN A 233 -27.69 48.46 -4.78
N ILE A 234 -27.49 47.66 -5.84
CA ILE A 234 -26.42 46.67 -5.86
C ILE A 234 -25.12 47.36 -6.27
N ASP A 235 -24.24 47.51 -5.29
CA ASP A 235 -22.92 48.10 -5.44
C ASP A 235 -21.83 47.06 -5.21
N ILE A 236 -20.64 47.30 -5.74
CA ILE A 236 -19.41 46.56 -5.42
C ILE A 236 -18.73 47.19 -4.19
N TRP A 237 -18.41 46.34 -3.24
CA TRP A 237 -17.72 46.65 -1.99
C TRP A 237 -16.41 45.86 -1.92
N TYR A 238 -15.48 46.33 -1.09
CA TYR A 238 -14.25 45.62 -0.81
C TYR A 238 -13.86 45.71 0.66
N ALA A 239 -13.12 44.73 1.15
CA ALA A 239 -12.54 44.74 2.49
C ALA A 239 -11.09 44.27 2.45
N ASP A 240 -10.26 44.96 3.21
CA ASP A 240 -8.84 44.62 3.41
C ASP A 240 -8.71 43.68 4.62
N LYS A 241 -7.75 42.78 4.57
CA LYS A 241 -7.37 41.94 5.71
C LYS A 241 -6.25 42.62 6.50
N ASP A 242 -6.38 42.63 7.81
CA ASP A 242 -5.34 43.11 8.71
C ASP A 242 -4.21 42.07 8.77
N PRO A 243 -2.96 42.44 8.39
CA PRO A 243 -1.86 41.48 8.28
C PRO A 243 -1.34 41.00 9.65
N ASP A 244 -1.61 41.72 10.73
CA ASP A 244 -1.13 41.39 12.07
C ASP A 244 -2.11 40.47 12.82
N THR A 245 -3.42 40.65 12.58
CA THR A 245 -4.49 39.93 13.28
C THR A 245 -5.17 38.85 12.44
N ASP A 246 -4.96 38.86 11.11
CA ASP A 246 -5.67 38.01 10.15
C ASP A 246 -7.20 38.22 10.14
N GLU A 247 -7.68 39.36 10.66
CA GLU A 247 -9.09 39.74 10.67
C GLU A 247 -9.45 40.65 9.50
N TRP A 248 -10.69 40.53 9.00
CA TRP A 248 -11.20 41.46 7.98
C TRP A 248 -11.48 42.84 8.58
N LEU A 249 -10.98 43.89 7.93
CA LEU A 249 -11.37 45.27 8.23
C LEU A 249 -12.79 45.56 7.70
N PRO A 250 -13.50 46.57 8.23
CA PRO A 250 -14.83 46.94 7.74
C PRO A 250 -14.85 47.25 6.24
N ALA A 251 -15.82 46.67 5.53
CA ALA A 251 -15.96 46.85 4.09
C ALA A 251 -16.24 48.31 3.68
N LYS A 252 -15.73 48.69 2.51
CA LYS A 252 -15.82 50.03 1.91
C LYS A 252 -16.45 49.94 0.52
N ASN A 253 -17.26 50.93 0.16
CA ASN A 253 -17.89 51.03 -1.14
C ASN A 253 -16.84 51.39 -2.21
N LEU A 254 -16.84 50.69 -3.35
CA LEU A 254 -15.91 50.96 -4.46
C LEU A 254 -16.46 52.03 -5.41
N THR A 255 -16.50 53.27 -4.93
CA THR A 255 -17.21 54.40 -5.58
C THR A 255 -16.81 54.68 -7.03
N VAL A 256 -15.56 54.40 -7.43
CA VAL A 256 -15.08 54.59 -8.80
C VAL A 256 -15.73 53.63 -9.82
N VAL A 257 -16.18 52.47 -9.35
CA VAL A 257 -16.82 51.40 -10.14
C VAL A 257 -18.34 51.50 -10.09
N ASN A 258 -18.91 51.92 -8.97
CA ASN A 258 -20.36 51.91 -8.79
C ASN A 258 -21.07 53.10 -9.47
N THR A 259 -22.32 52.89 -9.84
CA THR A 259 -23.21 53.82 -10.52
C THR A 259 -24.61 53.80 -9.87
N GLU A 260 -25.54 54.61 -10.37
CA GLU A 260 -26.96 54.53 -9.97
C GLU A 260 -27.67 53.28 -10.54
N GLY A 261 -27.01 52.54 -11.44
CA GLY A 261 -27.47 51.24 -11.92
C GLY A 261 -26.97 50.10 -11.03
N LYS A 262 -27.20 48.86 -11.49
CA LYS A 262 -26.65 47.66 -10.86
C LYS A 262 -25.20 47.50 -11.28
N ASP A 263 -24.31 47.42 -10.31
CA ASP A 263 -22.89 47.10 -10.47
C ASP A 263 -22.58 45.85 -9.65
N TRP A 264 -22.28 44.75 -10.31
CA TRP A 264 -22.26 43.43 -9.67
C TRP A 264 -21.23 42.48 -10.30
N THR A 265 -21.14 41.26 -9.77
CA THR A 265 -20.23 40.18 -10.18
C THR A 265 -18.76 40.61 -10.33
N PRO A 266 -18.12 41.17 -9.29
CA PRO A 266 -16.72 41.53 -9.37
C PRO A 266 -15.83 40.30 -9.54
N PHE A 267 -14.76 40.43 -10.32
CA PHE A 267 -13.71 39.43 -10.48
C PHE A 267 -12.34 40.12 -10.53
N ILE A 268 -11.54 39.96 -9.47
CA ILE A 268 -10.15 40.39 -9.46
C ILE A 268 -9.27 39.31 -10.10
N ALA A 269 -8.47 39.70 -11.08
CA ALA A 269 -7.61 38.79 -11.81
C ALA A 269 -6.37 38.36 -11.02
N ALA A 270 -5.66 37.35 -11.54
CA ALA A 270 -4.47 36.78 -10.94
C ALA A 270 -3.29 37.76 -10.78
N ASP A 271 -3.29 38.88 -11.50
CA ASP A 271 -2.31 39.96 -11.32
C ASP A 271 -2.57 40.83 -10.08
N GLY A 272 -3.73 40.65 -9.43
CA GLY A 272 -4.15 41.37 -8.23
C GLY A 272 -4.55 42.83 -8.47
N VAL A 273 -4.52 43.31 -9.71
CA VAL A 273 -4.74 44.73 -10.04
C VAL A 273 -5.76 44.95 -11.15
N THR A 274 -6.13 43.92 -11.92
CA THR A 274 -7.16 44.03 -12.96
C THR A 274 -8.49 43.51 -12.43
N LEU A 275 -9.48 44.41 -12.31
CA LEU A 275 -10.84 44.09 -11.87
C LEU A 275 -11.80 44.11 -13.05
N PHE A 276 -12.50 43.00 -13.23
CA PHE A 276 -13.64 42.89 -14.12
C PHE A 276 -14.94 42.91 -13.32
N PHE A 277 -16.01 43.43 -13.90
CA PHE A 277 -17.33 43.46 -13.27
C PHE A 277 -18.41 43.66 -14.34
N SER A 278 -19.69 43.53 -13.98
CA SER A 278 -20.79 43.81 -14.90
C SER A 278 -21.62 45.00 -14.43
N SER A 279 -22.08 45.83 -15.35
CA SER A 279 -22.84 47.06 -15.06
C SER A 279 -23.92 47.32 -16.10
N ASN A 280 -25.04 47.91 -15.69
CA ASN A 280 -26.07 48.45 -16.59
C ASN A 280 -26.28 49.98 -16.44
N GLY A 281 -25.55 50.63 -15.53
CA GLY A 281 -25.63 52.07 -15.29
C GLY A 281 -24.56 52.88 -16.04
N ARG A 282 -23.60 52.22 -16.68
CA ARG A 282 -22.47 52.85 -17.38
C ARG A 282 -22.78 53.16 -18.85
N LYS A 283 -22.00 54.09 -19.44
CA LYS A 283 -22.04 54.43 -20.87
C LYS A 283 -20.60 54.54 -21.42
N PRO A 284 -20.33 54.03 -22.64
CA PRO A 284 -21.23 53.27 -23.52
C PRO A 284 -21.64 51.92 -22.92
N ASN A 285 -22.86 51.44 -23.23
CA ASN A 285 -23.41 50.12 -22.86
C ASN A 285 -24.01 49.50 -24.13
N ILE A 286 -23.92 48.19 -24.28
CA ILE A 286 -24.49 47.45 -25.41
C ILE A 286 -25.91 46.98 -25.09
N GLY A 287 -26.11 46.35 -23.93
CA GLY A 287 -27.31 45.58 -23.61
C GLY A 287 -27.84 45.82 -22.21
N GLY A 288 -28.23 44.73 -21.55
CA GLY A 288 -28.61 44.74 -20.13
C GLY A 288 -27.39 45.00 -19.26
N LEU A 289 -26.91 43.97 -18.57
CA LEU A 289 -25.62 44.01 -17.89
C LEU A 289 -24.49 43.68 -18.85
N ASP A 290 -23.49 44.55 -18.90
CA ASP A 290 -22.30 44.38 -19.73
C ASP A 290 -21.04 44.31 -18.88
N PHE A 291 -20.04 43.56 -19.33
CA PHE A 291 -18.73 43.49 -18.72
C PHE A 291 -17.91 44.77 -18.94
N TYR A 292 -17.30 45.24 -17.87
CA TYR A 292 -16.32 46.32 -17.83
C TYR A 292 -15.03 45.84 -17.17
N VAL A 293 -13.92 46.52 -17.48
CA VAL A 293 -12.61 46.30 -16.86
C VAL A 293 -12.03 47.60 -16.34
N THR A 294 -11.38 47.56 -15.18
CA THR A 294 -10.55 48.65 -14.64
C THR A 294 -9.28 48.09 -14.01
N THR A 295 -8.21 48.87 -14.01
CA THR A 295 -6.92 48.52 -13.39
C THR A 295 -6.61 49.42 -12.20
N TYR A 296 -6.11 48.82 -11.12
CA TYR A 296 -5.63 49.51 -9.94
C TYR A 296 -4.13 49.83 -10.07
N ASP A 297 -3.77 51.08 -9.87
CA ASP A 297 -2.38 51.48 -9.75
C ASP A 297 -1.97 51.41 -8.27
N PRO A 298 -1.08 50.47 -7.88
CA PRO A 298 -0.64 50.33 -6.51
C PRO A 298 0.22 51.50 -6.01
N GLU A 299 0.84 52.29 -6.90
CA GLU A 299 1.63 53.47 -6.51
C GLU A 299 0.72 54.63 -6.12
N THR A 300 -0.25 54.95 -6.98
CA THR A 300 -1.16 56.09 -6.77
C THR A 300 -2.37 55.72 -5.91
N LYS A 301 -2.64 54.42 -5.74
CA LYS A 301 -3.83 53.86 -5.07
C LYS A 301 -5.14 54.27 -5.75
N ILE A 302 -5.10 54.44 -7.07
CA ILE A 302 -6.22 54.91 -7.87
C ILE A 302 -6.60 53.83 -8.88
N TRP A 303 -7.91 53.63 -9.06
CA TRP A 303 -8.45 52.83 -10.15
C TRP A 303 -8.59 53.68 -11.41
N SER A 304 -8.27 53.10 -12.55
CA SER A 304 -8.55 53.71 -13.85
C SER A 304 -10.05 53.85 -14.10
N THR A 305 -10.43 54.70 -15.05
CA THR A 305 -11.82 54.75 -15.54
C THR A 305 -12.22 53.40 -16.15
N PRO A 306 -13.33 52.77 -15.71
CA PRO A 306 -13.76 51.50 -16.27
C PRO A 306 -14.05 51.57 -17.77
N LYS A 307 -13.58 50.56 -18.52
CA LYS A 307 -13.74 50.44 -19.97
C LYS A 307 -14.65 49.26 -20.30
N LEU A 308 -15.59 49.47 -21.22
CA LEU A 308 -16.51 48.44 -21.72
C LEU A 308 -15.73 47.37 -22.49
N LEU A 309 -16.02 46.08 -22.27
CA LEU A 309 -15.50 45.01 -23.12
C LEU A 309 -16.28 44.97 -24.46
N PRO A 310 -15.61 44.76 -25.61
CA PRO A 310 -16.26 44.86 -26.91
C PRO A 310 -17.15 43.63 -27.21
N LYS A 311 -18.01 43.75 -28.23
CA LYS A 311 -18.57 42.56 -28.92
C LYS A 311 -17.41 41.71 -29.47
N PRO A 312 -17.51 40.36 -29.53
CA PRO A 312 -18.68 39.55 -29.17
C PRO A 312 -18.75 39.11 -27.69
N ILE A 313 -17.88 39.62 -26.81
CA ILE A 313 -17.90 39.24 -25.37
C ILE A 313 -19.20 39.73 -24.73
N ASN A 314 -19.50 41.02 -24.89
CA ASN A 314 -20.78 41.62 -24.51
C ASN A 314 -21.80 41.50 -25.65
N THR A 315 -23.08 41.41 -25.28
CA THR A 315 -24.23 41.22 -26.16
C THR A 315 -25.35 42.22 -25.83
N GLU A 316 -26.52 42.06 -26.42
CA GLU A 316 -27.70 42.87 -26.08
C GLU A 316 -28.46 42.31 -24.86
N GLU A 317 -28.10 41.11 -24.39
CA GLU A 317 -28.69 40.43 -23.24
C GLU A 317 -27.93 40.75 -21.94
N ASP A 318 -28.19 40.00 -20.86
CA ASP A 318 -27.38 40.07 -19.64
C ASP A 318 -26.13 39.19 -19.76
N ASP A 319 -24.96 39.79 -19.62
CA ASP A 319 -23.63 39.17 -19.58
C ASP A 319 -23.00 39.39 -18.20
N PHE A 320 -22.70 38.31 -17.47
CA PHE A 320 -22.27 38.40 -16.07
C PHE A 320 -21.45 37.18 -15.58
N PHE A 321 -20.81 37.30 -14.41
CA PHE A 321 -19.88 36.31 -13.82
C PHE A 321 -18.67 35.94 -14.69
N ILE A 322 -17.80 36.90 -14.95
CA ILE A 322 -16.54 36.65 -15.65
C ILE A 322 -15.49 36.03 -14.73
N THR A 323 -14.70 35.08 -15.25
CA THR A 323 -13.52 34.53 -14.57
C THR A 323 -12.44 34.15 -15.58
N LEU A 324 -11.18 34.18 -15.16
CA LEU A 324 -10.04 33.84 -15.99
C LEU A 324 -9.01 33.01 -15.18
N PRO A 325 -8.30 32.06 -15.82
CA PRO A 325 -7.12 31.46 -15.22
C PRO A 325 -5.96 32.46 -15.15
N ALA A 326 -4.90 32.09 -14.45
CA ALA A 326 -3.71 32.93 -14.24
C ALA A 326 -2.94 33.27 -15.53
N SER A 327 -3.18 32.50 -16.59
CA SER A 327 -2.66 32.77 -17.94
C SER A 327 -3.36 33.92 -18.66
N GLY A 328 -4.61 34.24 -18.30
CA GLY A 328 -5.39 35.33 -18.90
C GLY A 328 -5.71 35.16 -20.39
N ASP A 329 -5.46 33.99 -20.99
CA ASP A 329 -5.71 33.67 -22.41
C ASP A 329 -7.12 33.12 -22.67
N ILE A 330 -7.91 32.95 -21.62
CA ILE A 330 -9.25 32.36 -21.65
C ILE A 330 -10.15 33.12 -20.68
N ILE A 331 -11.39 33.38 -21.11
CA ILE A 331 -12.46 33.87 -20.25
C ILE A 331 -13.53 32.79 -20.13
N TYR A 332 -14.03 32.54 -18.93
CA TYR A 332 -15.31 31.88 -18.72
C TYR A 332 -16.32 32.88 -18.20
N PHE A 333 -17.56 32.76 -18.65
CA PHE A 333 -18.62 33.67 -18.23
C PHE A 333 -20.00 33.03 -18.35
N SER A 334 -20.98 33.58 -17.64
CA SER A 334 -22.40 33.25 -17.80
C SER A 334 -23.08 34.28 -18.70
N SER A 335 -24.02 33.85 -19.53
CA SER A 335 -24.78 34.76 -20.38
C SER A 335 -26.15 34.19 -20.73
N LYS A 336 -27.12 35.09 -20.96
CA LYS A 336 -28.44 34.77 -21.54
C LYS A 336 -28.43 34.73 -23.07
N ARG A 337 -27.26 34.92 -23.70
CA ARG A 337 -27.12 35.04 -25.15
C ARG A 337 -27.67 33.84 -25.91
N LYS A 338 -28.36 34.10 -27.02
CA LYS A 338 -28.95 33.10 -27.93
C LYS A 338 -28.42 33.22 -29.37
N ASP A 339 -27.47 34.11 -29.58
CA ASP A 339 -26.79 34.35 -30.86
C ASP A 339 -25.83 33.21 -31.25
N LEU A 340 -25.49 32.33 -30.29
CA LEU A 340 -24.71 31.11 -30.51
C LEU A 340 -25.60 29.86 -30.41
N PRO A 341 -25.44 28.86 -31.30
CA PRO A 341 -26.21 27.62 -31.24
C PRO A 341 -25.79 26.75 -30.03
N GLY A 342 -26.68 25.86 -29.60
CA GLY A 342 -26.37 24.85 -28.59
C GLY A 342 -26.59 25.28 -27.14
N TYR A 343 -27.24 26.42 -26.89
CA TYR A 343 -27.66 26.81 -25.55
C TYR A 343 -28.63 25.79 -24.93
N GLN A 344 -28.53 25.56 -23.62
CA GLN A 344 -29.32 24.55 -22.91
C GLN A 344 -30.36 25.16 -21.98
N GLY A 345 -30.01 26.21 -21.23
CA GLY A 345 -30.86 26.87 -20.24
C GLY A 345 -30.83 28.40 -20.33
N ASP A 346 -31.32 29.06 -19.27
CA ASP A 346 -31.40 30.52 -19.19
C ASP A 346 -30.06 31.17 -18.81
N TYR A 347 -29.21 30.45 -18.06
CA TYR A 347 -27.83 30.83 -17.76
C TYR A 347 -26.94 29.68 -18.21
N ASP A 348 -26.26 29.89 -19.33
CA ASP A 348 -25.28 28.96 -19.86
C ASP A 348 -23.88 29.51 -19.63
N ILE A 349 -22.92 28.59 -19.43
CA ILE A 349 -21.51 28.91 -19.31
C ILE A 349 -20.86 28.86 -20.69
N PHE A 350 -20.13 29.93 -20.99
CA PHE A 350 -19.37 30.11 -22.22
C PHE A 350 -17.88 30.20 -21.91
N MET A 351 -17.06 29.84 -22.90
CA MET A 351 -15.61 29.97 -22.88
C MET A 351 -15.17 30.80 -24.09
N ALA A 352 -14.36 31.82 -23.88
CA ALA A 352 -13.81 32.66 -24.93
C ALA A 352 -12.28 32.60 -24.92
N PHE A 353 -11.69 32.38 -26.09
CA PHE A 353 -10.25 32.52 -26.29
C PHE A 353 -9.94 33.99 -26.56
N VAL A 354 -9.10 34.59 -25.71
CA VAL A 354 -8.74 36.00 -25.79
C VAL A 354 -7.24 36.19 -25.79
N PRO A 355 -6.73 37.28 -26.39
CA PRO A 355 -5.33 37.67 -26.23
C PRO A 355 -5.01 37.91 -24.75
N THR A 356 -3.81 37.54 -24.30
CA THR A 356 -3.43 37.73 -22.89
C THR A 356 -3.19 39.22 -22.57
N PHE A 357 -3.83 39.74 -21.52
CA PHE A 357 -3.69 41.14 -21.10
C PHE A 357 -2.68 41.33 -19.96
N PHE A 358 -2.47 40.29 -19.16
CA PHE A 358 -1.45 40.18 -18.11
C PHE A 358 -1.01 38.72 -18.05
N LYS A 359 0.24 38.48 -17.64
CA LYS A 359 0.75 37.12 -17.41
C LYS A 359 1.26 37.05 -15.97
N THR A 360 0.94 35.95 -15.32
CA THR A 360 1.52 35.59 -14.02
C THR A 360 2.17 34.22 -14.12
N ILE A 361 3.06 33.91 -13.19
CA ILE A 361 3.78 32.64 -13.18
C ILE A 361 3.32 31.85 -11.96
N ILE A 362 2.80 30.65 -12.19
CA ILE A 362 2.46 29.72 -11.11
C ILE A 362 3.73 28.99 -10.70
N VAL A 363 4.12 29.07 -9.44
CA VAL A 363 5.20 28.27 -8.87
C VAL A 363 4.59 27.13 -8.08
N LYS A 364 4.96 25.89 -8.44
CA LYS A 364 4.56 24.67 -7.74
C LYS A 364 5.78 23.99 -7.15
N VAL A 365 5.71 23.63 -5.87
CA VAL A 365 6.77 22.91 -5.17
C VAL A 365 6.21 21.56 -4.73
N LYS A 366 6.90 20.49 -5.10
CA LYS A 366 6.63 19.12 -4.66
C LYS A 366 7.75 18.66 -3.75
N VAL A 367 7.39 18.00 -2.65
CA VAL A 367 8.37 17.38 -1.77
C VAL A 367 8.19 15.87 -1.86
N VAL A 368 9.23 15.17 -2.30
CA VAL A 368 9.15 13.74 -2.61
C VAL A 368 10.21 12.96 -1.85
N ASP A 369 9.89 11.69 -1.56
CA ASP A 369 10.83 10.72 -1.01
C ASP A 369 11.91 10.35 -2.04
N GLU A 370 13.17 10.28 -1.60
CA GLU A 370 14.34 10.00 -2.45
C GLU A 370 14.23 8.68 -3.20
N CYS A 371 13.69 7.66 -2.54
CA CYS A 371 13.71 6.31 -3.07
C CYS A 371 12.47 6.01 -3.92
N SER A 372 11.28 6.31 -3.39
CA SER A 372 10.01 5.99 -4.03
C SER A 372 9.56 7.05 -5.03
N GLY A 373 10.06 8.28 -4.91
CA GLY A 373 9.60 9.44 -5.68
C GLY A 373 8.18 9.89 -5.31
N GLU A 374 7.59 9.32 -4.26
CA GLU A 374 6.25 9.66 -3.81
C GLU A 374 6.23 10.93 -2.96
N PRO A 375 5.13 11.70 -2.99
CA PRO A 375 5.00 12.88 -2.14
C PRO A 375 5.07 12.54 -0.65
N ILE A 376 5.82 13.33 0.12
CA ILE A 376 5.90 13.18 1.57
C ILE A 376 5.50 14.46 2.31
N PRO A 377 4.98 14.34 3.55
CA PRO A 377 4.64 15.51 4.36
C PRO A 377 5.87 16.39 4.62
N ALA A 378 5.71 17.71 4.51
CA ALA A 378 6.78 18.67 4.77
C ALA A 378 6.23 20.07 4.99
N ILE A 379 6.94 20.90 5.74
CA ILE A 379 6.70 22.34 5.81
C ILE A 379 7.53 23.00 4.72
N VAL A 380 6.87 23.60 3.73
CA VAL A 380 7.51 24.37 2.66
C VAL A 380 7.53 25.84 3.06
N LYS A 381 8.66 26.51 2.85
CA LYS A 381 8.81 27.96 3.01
C LYS A 381 9.35 28.54 1.72
N LEU A 382 8.76 29.63 1.25
CA LEU A 382 9.21 30.39 0.10
C LEU A 382 9.48 31.83 0.54
N ARG A 383 10.69 32.31 0.30
CA ARG A 383 11.10 33.69 0.58
C ARG A 383 11.41 34.41 -0.72
N ASN A 384 10.81 35.59 -0.88
CA ASN A 384 11.18 36.55 -1.90
C ASN A 384 12.21 37.55 -1.33
N PRO A 385 13.48 37.52 -1.77
CA PRO A 385 14.51 38.39 -1.22
C PRO A 385 14.38 39.86 -1.64
N ILE A 386 13.55 40.19 -2.65
CA ILE A 386 13.36 41.56 -3.13
C ILE A 386 12.36 42.31 -2.24
N THR A 387 11.24 41.66 -1.94
CA THR A 387 10.16 42.24 -1.13
C THR A 387 10.27 41.90 0.35
N ASP A 388 11.16 40.97 0.71
CA ASP A 388 11.26 40.30 2.01
C ASP A 388 9.99 39.54 2.43
N ASN A 389 9.04 39.36 1.51
CA ASN A 389 7.85 38.56 1.75
C ASN A 389 8.22 37.08 1.95
N GLN A 390 7.57 36.45 2.92
CA GLN A 390 7.70 35.03 3.21
C GLN A 390 6.33 34.40 3.26
N ILE A 391 6.18 33.28 2.56
CA ILE A 391 5.00 32.43 2.62
C ILE A 391 5.43 31.02 3.01
N HIS A 392 4.61 30.35 3.80
CA HIS A 392 4.88 28.99 4.23
C HIS A 392 3.60 28.18 4.23
N ASP A 393 3.75 26.87 4.06
CA ASP A 393 2.63 25.96 4.00
C ASP A 393 3.04 24.55 4.42
N SER A 394 2.08 23.73 4.83
CA SER A 394 2.28 22.33 5.18
C SER A 394 1.72 21.42 4.09
N LEU A 395 2.58 20.56 3.55
CA LEU A 395 2.24 19.48 2.64
C LEU A 395 1.85 18.22 3.41
N THR A 396 0.87 17.51 2.88
CA THR A 396 0.35 16.24 3.42
C THR A 396 0.13 15.26 2.28
N SER A 397 -0.24 14.01 2.59
CA SER A 397 -0.62 13.01 1.59
C SER A 397 -1.83 13.45 0.74
N TYR A 398 -2.74 14.24 1.30
CA TYR A 398 -3.90 14.80 0.58
C TYR A 398 -3.59 16.14 -0.12
N LYS A 399 -2.46 16.76 0.24
CA LYS A 399 -1.99 18.03 -0.32
C LYS A 399 -0.50 17.93 -0.68
N PRO A 400 -0.17 17.28 -1.81
CA PRO A 400 1.20 16.93 -2.15
C PRO A 400 1.97 18.08 -2.86
N VAL A 401 1.30 19.21 -3.12
CA VAL A 401 1.87 20.33 -3.89
C VAL A 401 1.61 21.63 -3.14
N PHE A 402 2.66 22.43 -2.98
CA PHE A 402 2.55 23.83 -2.59
C PHE A 402 2.46 24.65 -3.87
N GLU A 403 1.50 25.57 -3.95
CA GLU A 403 1.25 26.39 -5.14
C GLU A 403 1.12 27.87 -4.75
N THR A 404 1.75 28.75 -5.51
CA THR A 404 1.61 30.20 -5.39
C THR A 404 1.70 30.89 -6.74
N ILE A 405 1.15 32.10 -6.85
CA ILE A 405 1.22 32.93 -8.06
C ILE A 405 2.23 34.04 -7.83
N ILE A 406 3.18 34.17 -8.77
CA ILE A 406 4.14 35.27 -8.80
C ILE A 406 3.62 36.36 -9.75
N THR A 407 3.42 37.55 -9.19
CA THR A 407 2.86 38.73 -9.84
C THR A 407 3.95 39.76 -10.16
N THR A 408 3.59 40.86 -10.80
CA THR A 408 4.53 41.95 -11.08
C THR A 408 5.01 42.68 -9.81
N GLN A 409 4.23 42.63 -8.73
CA GLN A 409 4.57 43.22 -7.42
C GLN A 409 5.72 42.47 -6.73
N ASP A 410 5.88 41.17 -7.00
CA ASP A 410 6.97 40.35 -6.47
C ASP A 410 8.36 40.77 -6.99
N PHE A 411 8.41 41.62 -8.01
CA PHE A 411 9.65 42.18 -8.56
C PHE A 411 10.00 43.55 -7.96
N GLY A 412 9.36 43.95 -6.86
CA GLY A 412 9.63 45.22 -6.18
C GLY A 412 9.10 46.43 -6.96
N ASN A 413 9.77 47.58 -6.83
CA ASN A 413 9.34 48.82 -7.46
C ASN A 413 9.40 48.69 -8.99
N PRO A 414 8.31 49.00 -9.73
CA PRO A 414 8.30 48.96 -11.19
C PRO A 414 9.45 49.74 -11.87
N LYS A 415 9.94 50.81 -11.23
CA LYS A 415 11.02 51.69 -11.74
C LYS A 415 12.41 51.03 -11.72
N ASP A 416 12.60 50.00 -10.91
CA ASP A 416 13.92 49.38 -10.69
C ASP A 416 14.37 48.48 -11.86
N SER A 417 13.56 48.35 -12.92
CA SER A 417 13.88 47.59 -14.14
C SER A 417 14.29 46.13 -13.89
N ILE A 418 13.91 45.55 -12.75
CA ILE A 418 14.22 44.18 -12.33
C ILE A 418 13.56 43.19 -13.30
N GLN A 419 14.35 42.28 -13.89
CA GLN A 419 13.91 41.35 -14.92
C GLN A 419 13.66 39.92 -14.40
N TYR A 420 14.14 39.58 -13.21
CA TYR A 420 13.95 38.27 -12.59
C TYR A 420 14.06 38.36 -11.07
N VAL A 421 13.51 37.37 -10.37
CA VAL A 421 13.66 37.15 -8.93
C VAL A 421 14.13 35.72 -8.68
N ASP A 422 15.08 35.55 -7.77
CA ASP A 422 15.58 34.24 -7.33
C ASP A 422 14.92 33.91 -5.99
N LEU A 423 13.78 33.21 -6.04
CA LEU A 423 13.01 32.82 -4.87
C LEU A 423 13.74 31.71 -4.11
N GLN A 424 13.86 31.85 -2.79
CA GLN A 424 14.47 30.84 -1.93
C GLN A 424 13.37 29.92 -1.40
N VAL A 425 13.37 28.65 -1.78
CA VAL A 425 12.44 27.65 -1.28
C VAL A 425 13.16 26.68 -0.36
N SER A 426 12.59 26.37 0.80
CA SER A 426 13.03 25.28 1.65
C SER A 426 11.87 24.35 2.01
N ALA A 427 12.17 23.08 2.23
CA ALA A 427 11.22 22.08 2.72
C ALA A 427 11.83 21.36 3.92
N TYR A 428 11.06 21.26 5.00
CA TYR A 428 11.46 20.61 6.25
C TYR A 428 10.51 19.46 6.59
N ASN A 429 11.08 18.29 6.91
CA ASN A 429 10.36 17.16 7.48
C ASN A 429 11.05 16.73 8.80
N PRO A 430 10.31 16.47 9.91
CA PRO A 430 10.90 16.09 11.19
C PRO A 430 11.82 14.85 11.16
N LYS A 431 11.55 13.89 10.27
CA LYS A 431 12.29 12.63 10.09
C LYS A 431 13.55 12.82 9.24
N TYR A 432 13.51 13.74 8.27
CA TYR A 432 14.55 13.87 7.23
C TYR A 432 15.37 15.17 7.28
N GLY A 433 14.96 16.15 8.08
CA GLY A 433 15.61 17.45 8.14
C GLY A 433 15.10 18.42 7.06
N GLU A 434 15.94 19.37 6.67
CA GLU A 434 15.61 20.45 5.74
C GLU A 434 16.47 20.36 4.46
N ASN A 435 15.87 20.69 3.33
CA ASN A 435 16.57 20.87 2.05
C ASN A 435 16.02 22.13 1.34
N SER A 436 16.88 22.83 0.59
CA SER A 436 16.55 24.12 -0.01
C SER A 436 17.00 24.22 -1.46
N LYS A 437 16.24 24.98 -2.25
CA LYS A 437 16.53 25.29 -3.65
C LYS A 437 16.25 26.75 -3.96
N THR A 438 16.78 27.21 -5.09
CA THR A 438 16.51 28.53 -5.63
C THR A 438 15.71 28.39 -6.92
N ILE A 439 14.54 29.04 -6.98
CA ILE A 439 13.67 29.07 -8.16
C ILE A 439 13.83 30.43 -8.82
N ARG A 440 14.36 30.46 -10.05
CA ARG A 440 14.47 31.68 -10.84
C ARG A 440 13.17 31.94 -11.59
N VAL A 441 12.51 33.05 -11.28
CA VAL A 441 11.28 33.48 -11.95
C VAL A 441 11.57 34.75 -12.75
N ARG A 442 11.30 34.73 -14.06
CA ARG A 442 11.48 35.92 -14.91
C ARG A 442 10.26 36.82 -14.82
N ARG A 443 10.46 38.14 -14.85
CA ARG A 443 9.34 39.10 -14.83
C ARG A 443 8.45 38.84 -16.05
N PRO A 444 7.15 38.57 -15.85
CA PRO A 444 6.25 38.40 -16.98
C PRO A 444 6.14 39.72 -17.75
N SER A 445 6.37 39.67 -19.06
CA SER A 445 6.18 40.81 -19.97
C SER A 445 4.84 40.70 -20.70
N ALA A 446 4.17 41.83 -20.89
CA ALA A 446 2.98 41.90 -21.74
C ALA A 446 3.40 41.76 -23.21
N THR A 447 2.74 40.87 -23.97
CA THR A 447 2.93 40.73 -25.42
C THR A 447 1.58 40.59 -26.11
N GLN A 448 1.41 41.29 -27.22
CA GLN A 448 0.21 41.21 -28.08
C GLN A 448 0.36 40.19 -29.21
N LYS A 449 1.52 39.52 -29.30
CA LYS A 449 1.79 38.52 -30.34
C LYS A 449 1.44 37.13 -29.84
N GLN A 450 0.49 36.47 -30.51
CA GLN A 450 -0.01 35.14 -30.14
C GLN A 450 1.10 34.06 -30.02
N ALA A 451 2.12 34.10 -30.90
CA ALA A 451 3.24 33.16 -30.85
C ALA A 451 4.13 33.35 -29.59
N GLU A 452 4.33 34.59 -29.14
CA GLU A 452 5.05 34.90 -27.90
C GLU A 452 4.14 34.69 -26.66
N ALA A 453 2.82 34.81 -26.84
CA ALA A 453 1.83 34.50 -25.82
C ALA A 453 1.89 33.03 -25.41
N GLY A 454 1.81 32.12 -26.38
CA GLY A 454 1.80 30.67 -26.17
C GLY A 454 3.14 30.05 -25.77
N ALA A 455 4.26 30.75 -25.95
CA ALA A 455 5.60 30.27 -25.61
C ALA A 455 6.09 30.71 -24.21
N ALA A 456 5.33 31.56 -23.51
CA ALA A 456 5.73 32.02 -22.18
C ALA A 456 5.52 30.92 -21.13
N GLU A 457 6.50 30.78 -20.25
CA GLU A 457 6.43 29.91 -19.09
C GLU A 457 5.35 30.43 -18.13
N THR A 458 4.24 29.69 -18.01
CA THR A 458 3.13 30.02 -17.10
C THR A 458 3.18 29.23 -15.79
N GLU A 459 3.99 28.17 -15.76
CA GLU A 459 4.12 27.26 -14.62
C GLU A 459 5.57 26.81 -14.46
N ILE A 460 6.11 26.92 -13.24
CA ILE A 460 7.40 26.39 -12.83
C ILE A 460 7.15 25.32 -11.77
N VAL A 461 7.60 24.08 -12.02
CA VAL A 461 7.48 22.98 -11.06
C VAL A 461 8.87 22.65 -10.50
N GLU A 462 9.04 22.87 -9.20
CA GLU A 462 10.27 22.52 -8.48
C GLU A 462 10.04 21.28 -7.60
N ILE A 463 11.00 20.35 -7.61
CA ILE A 463 10.96 19.12 -6.81
C ILE A 463 12.07 19.19 -5.77
N ILE A 464 11.70 19.18 -4.49
CA ILE A 464 12.64 19.04 -3.38
C ILE A 464 12.59 17.59 -2.92
N THR A 465 13.75 16.95 -2.90
CA THR A 465 13.88 15.57 -2.43
C THR A 465 14.26 15.56 -0.96
N LEU A 466 13.44 14.87 -0.16
CA LEU A 466 13.67 14.48 1.23
C LEU A 466 13.50 12.95 1.30
N GLY A 467 13.61 12.31 2.47
CA GLY A 467 13.57 10.84 2.56
C GLY A 467 14.94 10.18 2.52
N GLN A 468 14.99 8.89 2.85
CA GLN A 468 16.22 8.10 2.86
C GLN A 468 15.94 6.70 2.31
N ARG A 469 16.98 6.03 1.78
CA ARG A 469 16.85 4.62 1.40
C ARG A 469 16.54 3.73 2.62
N PRO A 470 15.79 2.63 2.43
CA PRO A 470 15.65 1.61 3.45
C PRO A 470 17.01 1.11 3.93
N VAL A 471 17.10 0.71 5.20
CA VAL A 471 18.33 0.18 5.79
C VAL A 471 18.08 -1.24 6.27
N LEU A 472 18.95 -2.15 5.85
CA LEU A 472 19.06 -3.50 6.38
C LEU A 472 20.45 -3.65 7.02
N ASP A 473 20.49 -4.18 8.23
CA ASP A 473 21.71 -4.53 8.94
C ASP A 473 21.56 -5.94 9.56
N LYS A 474 22.65 -6.49 10.09
CA LYS A 474 22.72 -7.83 10.65
C LYS A 474 23.25 -7.83 12.06
N LYS A 475 22.70 -8.70 12.90
CA LYS A 475 23.24 -9.05 14.21
C LYS A 475 23.40 -10.55 14.29
N ILE A 476 24.64 -11.01 14.39
CA ILE A 476 25.03 -12.42 14.41
C ILE A 476 25.85 -12.68 15.67
N GLU A 477 25.46 -13.66 16.46
CA GLU A 477 26.23 -14.11 17.62
C GLU A 477 27.52 -14.82 17.17
N GLU A 478 28.58 -14.74 17.98
CA GLU A 478 29.84 -15.41 17.67
C GLU A 478 29.64 -16.94 17.65
N ALA A 479 29.96 -17.57 16.52
CA ALA A 479 29.85 -19.02 16.34
C ALA A 479 30.75 -19.78 17.32
N ASP A 480 30.27 -20.89 17.88
CA ASP A 480 31.05 -21.64 18.88
C ASP A 480 32.33 -22.24 18.31
N TYR A 481 32.34 -22.66 17.04
CA TYR A 481 33.55 -23.05 16.34
C TYR A 481 34.63 -21.95 16.40
N VAL A 482 34.24 -20.70 16.12
CA VAL A 482 35.15 -19.55 16.18
C VAL A 482 35.64 -19.32 17.60
N LYS A 483 34.75 -19.35 18.60
CA LYS A 483 35.13 -19.23 20.02
C LYS A 483 36.21 -20.24 20.41
N ARG A 484 36.08 -21.49 19.97
CA ARG A 484 37.02 -22.59 20.29
C ARG A 484 38.33 -22.46 19.53
N MET A 485 38.27 -22.11 18.25
CA MET A 485 39.41 -22.22 17.34
C MET A 485 40.20 -20.93 17.16
N LYS A 486 39.67 -19.76 17.55
CA LYS A 486 40.33 -18.46 17.33
C LYS A 486 41.73 -18.32 17.96
N SER A 487 42.02 -19.06 19.03
CA SER A 487 43.36 -19.11 19.65
C SER A 487 44.38 -19.90 18.83
N GLN A 488 43.92 -20.93 18.11
CA GLN A 488 44.76 -21.81 17.28
C GLN A 488 44.78 -21.38 15.81
N LYS A 489 43.71 -20.72 15.35
CA LYS A 489 43.50 -20.19 14.01
C LYS A 489 43.18 -18.69 14.10
N PRO A 490 44.19 -17.81 14.25
CA PRO A 490 43.96 -16.36 14.35
C PRO A 490 43.19 -15.77 13.17
N GLN A 491 43.26 -16.39 12.00
CA GLN A 491 42.59 -15.94 10.77
C GLN A 491 41.06 -15.97 10.84
N ILE A 492 40.46 -16.75 11.75
CA ILE A 492 39.00 -16.79 11.94
C ILE A 492 38.53 -15.98 13.16
N ALA A 493 39.43 -15.33 13.90
CA ALA A 493 39.10 -14.66 15.16
C ALA A 493 38.06 -13.54 15.01
N ASN A 494 38.00 -12.90 13.84
CA ASN A 494 37.04 -11.84 13.52
C ASN A 494 35.92 -12.29 12.57
N PHE A 495 35.72 -13.61 12.41
CA PHE A 495 34.67 -14.13 11.55
C PHE A 495 33.28 -13.84 12.16
N ASN A 496 32.47 -13.04 11.45
CA ASN A 496 31.09 -12.72 11.82
C ASN A 496 30.14 -13.13 10.70
N GLY A 497 29.66 -14.36 10.78
CA GLY A 497 28.84 -15.01 9.75
C GLY A 497 28.40 -16.41 10.18
N LEU A 498 27.88 -17.18 9.23
CA LEU A 498 27.45 -18.55 9.46
C LEU A 498 28.62 -19.52 9.38
N VAL A 499 28.80 -20.36 10.39
CA VAL A 499 29.68 -21.53 10.34
C VAL A 499 28.83 -22.79 10.21
N MET A 500 29.10 -23.58 9.18
CA MET A 500 28.53 -24.91 8.98
C MET A 500 29.57 -25.94 9.42
N GLU A 501 29.41 -26.50 10.63
CA GLU A 501 30.37 -27.45 11.21
C GLU A 501 29.90 -28.89 11.05
N GLU A 502 30.75 -29.76 10.52
CA GLU A 502 30.52 -31.20 10.42
C GLU A 502 30.75 -31.88 11.78
N VAL A 503 29.76 -32.65 12.25
CA VAL A 503 29.79 -33.38 13.52
C VAL A 503 29.38 -34.82 13.28
N VAL A 504 30.17 -35.78 13.77
CA VAL A 504 29.79 -37.21 13.73
C VAL A 504 28.64 -37.44 14.71
N SER A 505 27.46 -37.75 14.16
CA SER A 505 26.25 -37.97 14.96
C SER A 505 25.91 -39.46 15.09
N TRP A 506 25.51 -39.87 16.29
CA TRP A 506 24.93 -41.18 16.56
C TRP A 506 23.48 -40.99 17.00
N ASP A 507 22.54 -41.26 16.10
CA ASP A 507 21.12 -41.11 16.40
C ASP A 507 20.45 -42.47 16.53
N LEU A 508 19.66 -42.60 17.60
CA LEU A 508 18.79 -43.75 17.82
C LEU A 508 17.33 -43.33 17.62
N TYR A 509 16.69 -43.95 16.64
CA TYR A 509 15.31 -43.67 16.25
C TYR A 509 14.36 -44.75 16.76
N PRO A 510 13.36 -44.39 17.59
CA PRO A 510 12.40 -45.35 18.10
C PRO A 510 11.49 -45.89 16.98
N LEU A 511 11.28 -47.22 16.97
CA LEU A 511 10.42 -47.88 16.00
C LEU A 511 9.02 -48.10 16.58
N LEU A 512 8.06 -47.25 16.21
CA LEU A 512 6.68 -47.39 16.62
C LEU A 512 6.04 -48.59 15.89
N ASN A 513 5.45 -49.52 16.63
CA ASN A 513 4.92 -50.78 16.09
C ASN A 513 3.43 -50.70 15.69
N TYR A 514 2.96 -49.50 15.35
CA TYR A 514 1.57 -49.22 14.99
C TYR A 514 1.48 -48.72 13.55
N VAL A 515 0.48 -49.18 12.80
CA VAL A 515 0.06 -48.58 11.53
C VAL A 515 -1.29 -47.92 11.77
N PHE A 516 -1.39 -46.60 11.59
CA PHE A 516 -2.62 -45.84 11.81
C PHE A 516 -3.44 -45.73 10.52
N PHE A 517 -4.76 -45.69 10.67
CA PHE A 517 -5.71 -45.67 9.57
C PHE A 517 -6.64 -44.46 9.66
N ASP A 518 -7.06 -43.98 8.50
CA ASP A 518 -8.03 -42.90 8.39
C ASP A 518 -9.45 -43.41 8.74
N LEU A 519 -10.35 -42.48 9.06
CA LEU A 519 -11.72 -42.76 9.51
C LEU A 519 -12.45 -43.70 8.52
N GLY A 520 -12.95 -44.83 9.03
CA GLY A 520 -13.72 -45.81 8.27
C GLY A 520 -12.92 -46.59 7.21
N SER A 521 -11.64 -46.28 7.03
CA SER A 521 -10.80 -46.87 5.98
C SER A 521 -10.03 -48.08 6.50
N SER A 522 -9.99 -49.14 5.69
CA SER A 522 -9.06 -50.26 5.85
C SER A 522 -7.81 -50.14 4.97
N LYS A 523 -7.75 -49.17 4.06
CA LYS A 523 -6.59 -48.91 3.20
C LYS A 523 -5.43 -48.38 4.05
N ILE A 524 -4.24 -48.98 3.91
CA ILE A 524 -3.03 -48.41 4.51
C ILE A 524 -2.80 -47.04 3.86
N PRO A 525 -2.73 -45.95 4.65
CA PRO A 525 -2.62 -44.62 4.08
C PRO A 525 -1.38 -44.43 3.20
N ASP A 526 -1.49 -43.61 2.15
CA ASP A 526 -0.44 -43.42 1.14
C ASP A 526 0.84 -42.76 1.70
N ARG A 527 0.79 -42.23 2.92
CA ARG A 527 1.96 -41.73 3.66
C ARG A 527 2.94 -42.84 4.07
N TYR A 528 2.50 -44.10 4.12
CA TYR A 528 3.41 -45.23 4.32
C TYR A 528 4.06 -45.63 2.99
N ASN A 529 5.38 -45.71 2.98
CA ASN A 529 6.17 -46.00 1.79
C ASN A 529 6.16 -47.49 1.47
N LEU A 530 5.05 -48.00 0.94
CA LEU A 530 4.91 -49.41 0.56
C LEU A 530 5.53 -49.70 -0.80
N PHE A 531 6.22 -50.83 -0.89
CA PHE A 531 6.68 -51.38 -2.15
C PHE A 531 5.52 -52.01 -2.92
N THR A 532 5.58 -51.91 -4.25
CA THR A 532 4.57 -52.45 -5.15
C THR A 532 4.97 -53.81 -5.71
N SER A 533 6.22 -54.24 -5.49
CA SER A 533 6.74 -55.51 -6.00
C SER A 533 7.80 -56.13 -5.09
N LYS A 534 8.00 -57.46 -5.21
CA LYS A 534 9.02 -58.21 -4.44
C LYS A 534 10.43 -57.75 -4.78
N GLU A 535 10.67 -57.27 -5.99
CA GLU A 535 11.95 -56.82 -6.50
C GLU A 535 12.53 -55.66 -5.68
N GLN A 536 11.68 -54.74 -5.23
CA GLN A 536 12.08 -53.59 -4.42
C GLN A 536 12.62 -54.00 -3.04
N THR A 537 12.30 -55.20 -2.56
CA THR A 537 12.80 -55.72 -1.27
C THR A 537 14.30 -56.09 -1.31
N LYS A 538 14.89 -56.33 -2.49
CA LYS A 538 16.24 -56.89 -2.63
C LYS A 538 17.34 -55.94 -2.13
N ASN A 539 17.16 -54.64 -2.32
CA ASN A 539 18.16 -53.62 -2.03
C ASN A 539 17.85 -52.79 -0.77
N PHE A 540 16.75 -53.11 -0.09
CA PHE A 540 16.36 -52.39 1.12
C PHE A 540 17.14 -52.91 2.32
N THR A 541 17.66 -52.00 3.15
CA THR A 541 18.11 -52.30 4.51
C THR A 541 17.47 -51.33 5.48
N ASP A 542 17.28 -51.75 6.72
CA ASP A 542 16.72 -50.88 7.77
C ASP A 542 17.70 -49.80 8.26
N THR A 543 18.93 -49.77 7.74
CA THR A 543 19.99 -48.80 8.08
C THR A 543 20.28 -47.76 6.98
N THR A 544 19.69 -47.90 5.79
CA THR A 544 19.96 -47.03 4.63
C THR A 544 18.85 -46.01 4.35
N ILE A 545 17.83 -45.98 5.20
CA ILE A 545 16.70 -45.07 5.08
C ILE A 545 17.16 -43.65 5.46
N ALA A 546 16.93 -42.71 4.55
CA ALA A 546 17.28 -41.31 4.73
C ALA A 546 16.72 -40.69 6.04
N ARG A 547 17.40 -39.64 6.49
CA ARG A 547 17.32 -38.99 7.81
C ARG A 547 15.88 -38.74 8.31
N GLY A 548 15.72 -38.74 9.64
CA GLY A 548 14.48 -38.31 10.32
C GLY A 548 13.57 -39.44 10.81
N THR A 549 13.01 -39.27 12.01
CA THR A 549 12.19 -40.28 12.71
C THR A 549 10.93 -40.66 11.93
N LEU A 550 10.18 -39.66 11.44
CA LEU A 550 8.93 -39.90 10.70
C LEU A 550 9.17 -40.56 9.34
N ILE A 551 10.24 -40.18 8.63
CA ILE A 551 10.59 -40.81 7.35
C ILE A 551 10.89 -42.30 7.56
N LYS A 552 11.67 -42.63 8.59
CA LYS A 552 11.94 -44.02 8.98
C LYS A 552 10.67 -44.76 9.40
N TYR A 553 9.80 -44.10 10.16
CA TYR A 553 8.50 -44.64 10.54
C TYR A 553 7.59 -44.94 9.33
N TYR A 554 7.59 -44.10 8.29
CA TYR A 554 6.80 -44.38 7.10
C TYR A 554 7.31 -45.58 6.30
N HIS A 555 8.53 -46.06 6.56
CA HIS A 555 9.04 -47.36 6.09
C HIS A 555 8.79 -48.51 7.08
N LEU A 556 7.98 -48.33 8.13
CA LEU A 556 7.73 -49.32 9.20
C LEU A 556 7.54 -50.75 8.66
N LEU A 557 6.62 -50.93 7.72
CA LEU A 557 6.31 -52.26 7.19
C LEU A 557 7.46 -52.87 6.38
N ASN A 558 8.31 -52.05 5.76
CA ASN A 558 9.55 -52.51 5.12
C ASN A 558 10.59 -52.92 6.13
N ILE A 559 10.73 -52.17 7.22
CA ILE A 559 11.66 -52.50 8.31
C ILE A 559 11.27 -53.84 8.92
N TYR A 560 9.98 -54.06 9.21
CA TYR A 560 9.50 -55.35 9.72
C TYR A 560 9.66 -56.47 8.70
N GLY A 561 9.29 -56.24 7.43
CA GLY A 561 9.47 -57.23 6.37
C GLY A 561 10.93 -57.66 6.19
N PHE A 562 11.85 -56.70 6.16
CA PHE A 562 13.29 -56.93 6.09
C PHE A 562 13.80 -57.75 7.27
N ARG A 563 13.46 -57.35 8.50
CA ARG A 563 13.91 -58.04 9.71
C ARG A 563 13.32 -59.44 9.81
N LEU A 564 12.04 -59.63 9.50
CA LEU A 564 11.41 -60.96 9.53
C LEU A 564 12.01 -61.91 8.50
N LYS A 565 12.50 -61.39 7.37
CA LYS A 565 13.24 -62.18 6.38
C LYS A 565 14.63 -62.57 6.89
N GLN A 566 15.29 -61.70 7.65
CA GLN A 566 16.60 -61.98 8.26
C GLN A 566 16.53 -62.94 9.45
N PHE A 567 15.44 -62.89 10.23
CA PHE A 567 15.25 -63.70 11.43
C PHE A 567 14.08 -64.67 11.21
N PRO A 568 14.32 -65.85 10.60
CA PRO A 568 13.27 -66.77 10.16
C PRO A 568 12.46 -67.40 11.30
N ASP A 569 13.01 -67.45 12.52
CA ASP A 569 12.33 -68.01 13.69
C ASP A 569 11.35 -67.04 14.37
N ALA A 570 11.46 -65.74 14.06
CA ALA A 570 10.64 -64.72 14.68
C ALA A 570 9.17 -64.88 14.26
N LYS A 571 8.25 -64.74 15.21
CA LYS A 571 6.80 -64.77 14.97
C LYS A 571 6.18 -63.45 15.39
N ILE A 572 5.12 -63.05 14.68
CA ILE A 572 4.39 -61.81 14.98
C ILE A 572 2.90 -62.07 15.12
N GLU A 573 2.23 -61.26 15.92
CA GLU A 573 0.79 -61.10 15.89
C GLU A 573 0.44 -59.76 15.23
N ILE A 574 -0.53 -59.76 14.32
CA ILE A 574 -1.03 -58.58 13.63
C ILE A 574 -2.45 -58.33 14.16
N VAL A 575 -2.60 -57.27 14.95
CA VAL A 575 -3.82 -57.01 15.71
C VAL A 575 -4.53 -55.80 15.14
N GLY A 576 -5.62 -56.00 14.41
CA GLY A 576 -6.44 -54.93 13.87
C GLY A 576 -7.42 -54.37 14.90
N CYS A 577 -7.50 -53.04 14.97
CA CYS A 577 -8.39 -52.30 15.86
C CYS A 577 -9.20 -51.22 15.10
N ASN A 578 -10.29 -50.78 15.72
CA ASN A 578 -11.11 -49.63 15.34
C ASN A 578 -11.33 -48.75 16.59
N ASP A 579 -11.96 -47.58 16.41
CA ASP A 579 -12.32 -46.78 17.59
C ASP A 579 -13.75 -47.05 18.11
N GLY A 580 -14.61 -47.64 17.27
CA GLY A 580 -15.99 -48.00 17.57
C GLY A 580 -16.89 -46.83 17.96
N THR A 581 -16.50 -45.58 17.65
CA THR A 581 -17.20 -44.37 18.07
C THR A 581 -18.20 -43.87 17.04
N THR A 582 -17.85 -43.90 15.75
CA THR A 582 -18.72 -43.43 14.65
C THR A 582 -19.38 -44.60 13.90
N PRO A 583 -20.44 -44.35 13.11
CA PRO A 583 -21.04 -45.38 12.24
C PRO A 583 -20.02 -46.04 11.30
N GLU A 584 -19.08 -45.26 10.77
CA GLU A 584 -18.01 -45.74 9.87
C GLU A 584 -17.05 -46.70 10.57
N GLU A 585 -16.69 -46.40 11.83
CA GLU A 585 -15.79 -47.25 12.63
C GLU A 585 -16.50 -48.47 13.24
N LYS A 586 -17.84 -48.44 13.33
CA LYS A 586 -18.68 -49.58 13.74
C LYS A 586 -18.99 -50.55 12.59
N LYS A 587 -18.45 -50.31 11.39
CA LYS A 587 -18.62 -51.19 10.22
C LYS A 587 -18.17 -52.63 10.57
N PRO A 588 -19.03 -53.64 10.43
CA PRO A 588 -18.65 -55.03 10.67
C PRO A 588 -17.44 -55.43 9.84
N GLY A 589 -16.43 -56.00 10.50
CA GLY A 589 -15.22 -56.51 9.84
C GLY A 589 -14.12 -55.47 9.57
N LEU A 590 -14.29 -54.19 9.88
CA LEU A 590 -13.28 -53.16 9.61
C LEU A 590 -11.91 -53.45 10.24
N SER A 591 -11.88 -53.86 11.52
CA SER A 591 -10.64 -54.25 12.20
C SER A 591 -9.94 -55.43 11.51
N LYS A 592 -10.72 -56.39 11.00
CA LYS A 592 -10.19 -57.54 10.24
C LYS A 592 -9.60 -57.07 8.91
N GLU A 593 -10.31 -56.25 8.15
CA GLU A 593 -9.83 -55.71 6.87
C GLU A 593 -8.50 -54.95 7.03
N ARG A 594 -8.35 -54.14 8.10
CA ARG A 594 -7.10 -53.43 8.42
C ARG A 594 -5.94 -54.40 8.69
N ALA A 595 -6.17 -55.42 9.52
CA ALA A 595 -5.16 -56.44 9.82
C ALA A 595 -4.77 -57.24 8.56
N ASP A 596 -5.76 -57.61 7.75
CA ASP A 596 -5.57 -58.35 6.51
C ASP A 596 -4.70 -57.57 5.51
N ASN A 597 -4.83 -56.24 5.42
CA ASN A 597 -4.02 -55.45 4.50
C ASN A 597 -2.54 -55.39 4.91
N VAL A 598 -2.25 -55.29 6.21
CA VAL A 598 -0.87 -55.38 6.71
C VAL A 598 -0.30 -56.79 6.52
N TYR A 599 -1.10 -57.82 6.80
CA TYR A 599 -0.74 -59.22 6.60
C TYR A 599 -0.39 -59.52 5.13
N LYS A 600 -1.27 -59.11 4.20
CA LYS A 600 -1.07 -59.29 2.75
C LYS A 600 0.21 -58.60 2.28
N TYR A 601 0.49 -57.39 2.75
CA TYR A 601 1.73 -56.70 2.40
C TYR A 601 2.97 -57.52 2.79
N LEU A 602 3.04 -58.00 4.03
CA LEU A 602 4.18 -58.79 4.50
C LEU A 602 4.29 -60.15 3.78
N ARG A 603 3.17 -60.81 3.49
CA ARG A 603 3.16 -62.08 2.74
C ARG A 603 3.52 -61.89 1.27
N ASP A 604 2.83 -60.99 0.58
CA ASP A 604 2.84 -60.90 -0.88
C ASP A 604 4.06 -60.12 -1.40
N ILE A 605 4.52 -59.09 -0.66
CA ILE A 605 5.68 -58.28 -1.05
C ILE A 605 6.97 -58.79 -0.41
N TRP A 606 6.93 -59.09 0.88
CA TRP A 606 8.13 -59.52 1.62
C TRP A 606 8.33 -61.04 1.68
N GLY A 607 7.32 -61.83 1.28
CA GLY A 607 7.42 -63.29 1.23
C GLY A 607 7.43 -63.94 2.61
N ILE A 608 6.86 -63.29 3.64
CA ILE A 608 6.83 -63.85 4.99
C ILE A 608 5.81 -65.00 5.06
N GLU A 609 6.23 -66.15 5.58
CA GLU A 609 5.38 -67.34 5.67
C GLU A 609 4.15 -67.13 6.56
N GLU A 610 3.01 -67.66 6.12
CA GLU A 610 1.74 -67.53 6.84
C GLU A 610 1.80 -68.14 8.26
N SER A 611 2.57 -69.22 8.44
CA SER A 611 2.78 -69.90 9.74
C SER A 611 3.42 -69.02 10.81
N ARG A 612 4.03 -67.90 10.41
CA ARG A 612 4.76 -66.97 11.28
C ARG A 612 3.94 -65.74 11.68
N MET A 613 2.77 -65.55 11.08
CA MET A 613 1.93 -64.38 11.28
C MET A 613 0.54 -64.79 11.77
N LYS A 614 0.19 -64.37 12.99
CA LYS A 614 -1.14 -64.62 13.58
C LYS A 614 -2.01 -63.38 13.49
N LEU A 615 -3.15 -63.48 12.82
CA LEU A 615 -4.15 -62.40 12.74
C LEU A 615 -5.07 -62.39 13.95
N ILE A 616 -5.24 -61.20 14.55
CA ILE A 616 -6.18 -60.95 15.65
C ILE A 616 -6.97 -59.70 15.29
N TYR A 617 -8.27 -59.67 15.60
CA TYR A 617 -9.13 -58.52 15.34
C TYR A 617 -10.05 -58.30 16.53
N LYS A 618 -10.13 -57.05 16.96
CA LYS A 618 -10.99 -56.60 18.06
C LYS A 618 -11.40 -55.16 17.84
N ASP A 619 -12.37 -54.69 18.60
CA ASP A 619 -12.80 -53.30 18.50
C ASP A 619 -11.69 -52.39 19.03
N LYS A 620 -11.34 -52.47 20.32
CA LYS A 620 -10.33 -51.59 20.92
C LYS A 620 -8.96 -52.25 21.13
N PRO A 621 -7.85 -51.50 21.04
CA PRO A 621 -6.52 -52.00 21.42
C PRO A 621 -6.45 -52.34 22.91
N ASP A 622 -5.44 -53.12 23.34
CA ASP A 622 -5.30 -53.47 24.77
C ASP A 622 -4.92 -52.25 25.62
N VAL A 623 -4.13 -51.34 25.05
CA VAL A 623 -3.81 -50.04 25.65
C VAL A 623 -4.55 -48.97 24.85
N VAL A 624 -5.72 -48.60 25.36
CA VAL A 624 -6.62 -47.63 24.74
C VAL A 624 -6.12 -46.21 25.02
N SER A 625 -6.02 -45.39 23.97
CA SER A 625 -5.75 -43.95 24.09
C SER A 625 -6.98 -43.20 24.64
N ASN A 626 -6.80 -41.96 25.10
CA ASN A 626 -7.86 -41.20 25.77
C ASN A 626 -9.18 -41.17 24.97
N LEU A 627 -10.23 -41.78 25.54
CA LEU A 627 -11.55 -41.90 24.89
C LEU A 627 -12.43 -40.64 25.03
N LYS A 628 -12.02 -39.67 25.84
CA LYS A 628 -12.74 -38.40 26.04
C LYS A 628 -12.24 -37.28 25.13
N ASP A 629 -11.21 -37.56 24.34
CA ASP A 629 -10.53 -36.60 23.48
C ASP A 629 -10.53 -37.11 22.02
N SER A 630 -10.83 -36.24 21.06
CA SER A 630 -10.96 -36.64 19.65
C SER A 630 -9.63 -37.10 19.02
N LEU A 631 -8.50 -36.52 19.46
CA LEU A 631 -7.17 -36.93 19.02
C LEU A 631 -6.79 -38.29 19.63
N GLY A 632 -7.15 -38.52 20.90
CA GLY A 632 -7.00 -39.81 21.58
C GLY A 632 -7.86 -40.92 20.98
N ILE A 633 -9.10 -40.63 20.57
CA ILE A 633 -9.97 -41.57 19.86
C ILE A 633 -9.32 -42.02 18.54
N THR A 634 -8.78 -41.07 17.78
CA THR A 634 -8.17 -41.34 16.46
C THR A 634 -6.95 -42.27 16.56
N GLU A 635 -6.21 -42.25 17.67
CA GLU A 635 -5.07 -43.14 17.93
C GLU A 635 -5.44 -44.63 18.09
N ASN A 636 -6.72 -44.93 18.31
CA ASN A 636 -7.21 -46.30 18.42
C ASN A 636 -7.50 -46.94 17.04
N ARG A 637 -7.54 -46.15 15.96
CA ARG A 637 -7.67 -46.62 14.58
C ARG A 637 -6.33 -47.16 14.07
N ARG A 638 -5.92 -48.32 14.55
CA ARG A 638 -4.58 -48.85 14.26
C ARG A 638 -4.54 -50.36 14.09
N VAL A 639 -3.48 -50.81 13.42
CA VAL A 639 -2.98 -52.18 13.48
C VAL A 639 -1.73 -52.20 14.36
N GLU A 640 -1.69 -53.10 15.32
CA GLU A 640 -0.51 -53.32 16.17
C GLU A 640 0.26 -54.56 15.69
N ILE A 641 1.56 -54.41 15.49
CA ILE A 641 2.46 -55.54 15.22
C ILE A 641 3.12 -55.92 16.53
N ARG A 642 2.76 -57.09 17.07
CA ARG A 642 3.28 -57.58 18.36
C ARG A 642 4.32 -58.65 18.11
N CYS A 643 5.51 -58.44 18.66
CA CYS A 643 6.61 -59.39 18.59
C CYS A 643 7.42 -59.31 19.88
N SER A 644 7.83 -60.45 20.43
CA SER A 644 8.72 -60.52 21.59
C SER A 644 10.20 -60.56 21.19
N ASP A 645 10.51 -60.77 19.90
CA ASP A 645 11.88 -60.80 19.41
C ASP A 645 12.47 -59.39 19.29
N TRP A 646 13.55 -59.15 20.05
CA TRP A 646 14.25 -57.88 20.06
C TRP A 646 14.86 -57.49 18.72
N ASN A 647 15.31 -58.47 17.93
CA ASN A 647 15.93 -58.18 16.64
C ASN A 647 14.92 -57.59 15.65
N ILE A 648 13.64 -57.90 15.82
CA ILE A 648 12.54 -57.31 15.06
C ILE A 648 12.18 -55.92 15.59
N MET A 649 12.15 -55.74 16.91
CA MET A 649 11.60 -54.55 17.58
C MET A 649 12.61 -53.44 17.89
N LYS A 650 13.91 -53.70 17.81
CA LYS A 650 14.96 -52.74 18.22
C LYS A 650 14.88 -51.40 17.45
N PRO A 651 15.35 -50.29 18.03
CA PRO A 651 15.47 -49.00 17.32
C PRO A 651 16.25 -49.08 15.99
N VAL A 652 16.06 -48.08 15.13
CA VAL A 652 16.86 -47.87 13.92
C VAL A 652 18.04 -46.96 14.23
N PHE A 653 19.23 -47.35 13.77
CA PHE A 653 20.48 -46.61 14.00
C PHE A 653 20.90 -45.85 12.75
N ASP A 654 21.38 -44.62 12.96
CA ASP A 654 21.95 -43.78 11.92
C ASP A 654 23.32 -43.27 12.38
N LYS A 655 24.32 -43.40 11.50
CA LYS A 655 25.72 -43.02 11.78
C LYS A 655 26.25 -42.15 10.65
N ASP A 656 25.56 -41.06 10.38
CA ASP A 656 25.98 -40.10 9.37
C ASP A 656 26.59 -38.84 10.02
N PRO A 657 27.70 -38.31 9.46
CA PRO A 657 28.13 -36.97 9.80
C PRO A 657 27.04 -35.96 9.39
N LYS A 658 26.73 -35.04 10.30
CA LYS A 658 25.78 -33.95 10.10
C LYS A 658 26.50 -32.62 10.12
N THR A 659 26.19 -31.77 9.17
CA THR A 659 26.64 -30.38 9.19
C THR A 659 25.57 -29.53 9.88
N LEU A 660 25.95 -28.80 10.93
CA LEU A 660 25.05 -27.97 11.73
C LEU A 660 25.43 -26.48 11.64
N PRO A 661 24.44 -25.56 11.61
CA PRO A 661 24.69 -24.13 11.59
C PRO A 661 25.14 -23.60 12.97
N GLN A 662 26.05 -22.64 12.97
CA GLN A 662 26.46 -21.88 14.15
C GLN A 662 26.64 -20.39 13.79
N PRO A 663 25.96 -19.46 14.49
CA PRO A 663 24.88 -19.73 15.45
C PRO A 663 23.64 -20.34 14.76
N GLU A 664 22.70 -20.88 15.52
CA GLU A 664 21.49 -21.53 14.95
C GLU A 664 20.60 -20.54 14.19
N GLN A 665 20.64 -19.26 14.56
CA GLN A 665 19.84 -18.18 13.97
C GLN A 665 20.63 -16.86 13.96
N MET A 666 20.19 -15.90 13.14
CA MET A 666 20.63 -14.51 13.17
C MET A 666 19.47 -13.54 13.10
N ASP A 667 19.72 -12.28 13.45
CA ASP A 667 18.75 -11.21 13.33
C ASP A 667 19.09 -10.25 12.19
N PHE A 668 18.10 -9.94 11.36
CA PHE A 668 18.08 -8.75 10.53
C PHE A 668 17.57 -7.57 11.35
N LEU A 669 18.26 -6.43 11.26
CA LEU A 669 17.82 -5.15 11.81
C LEU A 669 17.37 -4.28 10.64
N MET A 670 16.21 -3.65 10.76
CA MET A 670 15.54 -3.01 9.62
C MET A 670 15.08 -1.59 9.96
N LYS A 671 15.20 -0.67 9.00
CA LYS A 671 14.57 0.65 9.03
C LYS A 671 13.96 0.97 7.68
N ASN A 672 12.79 1.60 7.68
CA ASN A 672 12.06 1.87 6.45
C ASN A 672 12.78 2.87 5.53
N GLY A 673 13.45 3.87 6.09
CA GLY A 673 14.04 4.98 5.31
C GLY A 673 12.99 5.92 4.72
N ILE A 674 11.85 5.41 4.29
CA ILE A 674 10.69 6.15 3.76
C ILE A 674 9.61 6.38 4.84
N GLU A 675 8.59 7.18 4.53
CA GLU A 675 7.48 7.46 5.45
C GLU A 675 6.66 6.21 5.75
N ASP A 676 6.33 5.98 7.01
CA ASP A 676 5.71 4.71 7.44
C ASP A 676 4.28 4.56 6.87
N GLU A 677 3.59 5.68 6.65
CA GLU A 677 2.26 5.71 5.99
C GLU A 677 2.30 5.27 4.53
N LEU A 678 3.46 5.34 3.88
CA LEU A 678 3.62 4.87 2.50
C LEU A 678 3.87 3.36 2.43
N VAL A 679 4.25 2.70 3.53
CA VAL A 679 4.69 1.30 3.52
C VAL A 679 3.49 0.34 3.53
N VAL A 680 3.34 -0.44 2.45
CA VAL A 680 2.28 -1.47 2.35
C VAL A 680 2.82 -2.87 2.58
N LYS A 681 4.03 -3.18 2.11
CA LYS A 681 4.69 -4.48 2.32
C LYS A 681 6.18 -4.33 2.51
N ARG A 682 6.75 -5.24 3.28
CA ARG A 682 8.20 -5.40 3.44
C ARG A 682 8.58 -6.86 3.24
N ARG A 683 9.70 -7.08 2.57
CA ARG A 683 10.32 -8.41 2.43
C ARG A 683 11.83 -8.30 2.46
N ILE A 684 12.49 -9.40 2.83
CA ILE A 684 13.94 -9.54 2.73
C ILE A 684 14.24 -10.52 1.60
N GLU A 685 14.96 -10.06 0.59
CA GLU A 685 15.46 -10.88 -0.51
C GLU A 685 16.86 -11.36 -0.15
N ILE A 686 17.06 -12.68 -0.07
CA ILE A 686 18.34 -13.31 0.26
C ILE A 686 18.79 -14.14 -0.93
N SER A 687 20.02 -13.90 -1.39
CA SER A 687 20.67 -14.64 -2.47
C SER A 687 22.02 -15.20 -2.03
N LYS A 688 22.51 -16.22 -2.72
CA LYS A 688 23.81 -16.85 -2.47
C LYS A 688 24.43 -17.30 -3.78
N GLY A 689 25.68 -16.93 -4.04
CA GLY A 689 26.35 -17.21 -5.32
C GLY A 689 25.61 -16.61 -6.53
N GLY A 690 24.87 -15.52 -6.33
CA GLY A 690 24.03 -14.89 -7.36
C GLY A 690 22.68 -15.57 -7.61
N GLN A 691 22.36 -16.67 -6.92
CA GLN A 691 21.08 -17.37 -7.04
C GLN A 691 20.15 -17.04 -5.85
N PRO A 692 18.82 -16.99 -6.04
CA PRO A 692 17.87 -16.82 -4.95
C PRO A 692 18.02 -17.93 -3.90
N TRP A 693 18.03 -17.57 -2.61
CA TRP A 693 18.12 -18.51 -1.49
C TRP A 693 16.84 -18.56 -0.68
N LYS A 694 16.31 -17.39 -0.29
CA LYS A 694 15.12 -17.24 0.54
C LYS A 694 14.48 -15.88 0.26
N VAL A 695 13.15 -15.81 0.23
CA VAL A 695 12.42 -14.53 0.28
C VAL A 695 11.56 -14.55 1.53
N ILE A 696 11.96 -13.76 2.52
CA ILE A 696 11.21 -13.63 3.76
C ILE A 696 10.14 -12.57 3.53
N LYS A 697 8.89 -13.01 3.39
CA LYS A 697 7.74 -12.12 3.16
C LYS A 697 7.20 -11.61 4.49
N ASP A 698 6.54 -10.46 4.43
CA ASP A 698 5.73 -9.89 5.52
C ASP A 698 6.50 -9.72 6.84
N VAL A 699 7.70 -9.12 6.76
CA VAL A 699 8.59 -8.87 7.91
C VAL A 699 8.15 -7.70 8.82
N GLY A 700 6.84 -7.47 8.90
CA GLY A 700 6.22 -6.32 9.58
C GLY A 700 6.39 -5.00 8.83
N LEU A 701 5.46 -4.05 9.04
CA LEU A 701 5.50 -2.74 8.37
C LEU A 701 6.45 -1.76 9.06
N VAL A 702 6.55 -1.82 10.38
CA VAL A 702 7.39 -0.94 11.22
C VAL A 702 8.37 -1.71 12.09
N ASP A 703 8.35 -3.05 12.03
CA ASP A 703 9.19 -3.90 12.86
C ASP A 703 10.67 -3.62 12.59
N GLN A 704 11.44 -3.47 13.67
CA GLN A 704 12.86 -3.15 13.60
C GLN A 704 13.75 -4.38 13.50
N LYS A 705 13.21 -5.58 13.72
CA LYS A 705 13.97 -6.83 13.78
C LYS A 705 13.18 -8.00 13.19
N HIS A 706 13.88 -8.89 12.48
CA HIS A 706 13.38 -10.19 12.04
C HIS A 706 14.45 -11.26 12.21
N THR A 707 14.09 -12.45 12.71
CA THR A 707 15.04 -13.54 12.96
C THR A 707 14.99 -14.58 11.84
N TRP A 708 16.16 -15.05 11.38
CA TRP A 708 16.31 -16.02 10.32
C TRP A 708 17.22 -17.18 10.75
N ASP A 709 16.86 -18.40 10.35
CA ASP A 709 17.48 -19.69 10.70
C ASP A 709 18.37 -20.25 9.59
N TRP A 710 18.82 -19.41 8.65
CA TRP A 710 19.73 -19.74 7.55
C TRP A 710 19.18 -20.63 6.44
N VAL A 711 18.01 -21.24 6.63
CA VAL A 711 17.50 -22.23 5.67
C VAL A 711 16.98 -21.57 4.39
N SER A 712 17.03 -22.32 3.30
CA SER A 712 16.45 -21.93 2.00
C SER A 712 14.92 -22.03 1.99
N GLU A 713 14.30 -21.70 0.86
CA GLU A 713 12.86 -21.95 0.65
C GLU A 713 12.48 -23.44 0.75
N GLU A 714 13.42 -24.33 0.42
CA GLU A 714 13.26 -25.79 0.47
C GLU A 714 13.78 -26.40 1.78
N PHE A 715 14.01 -25.57 2.81
CA PHE A 715 14.54 -25.97 4.12
C PHE A 715 15.95 -26.58 4.07
N GLU A 716 16.79 -26.17 3.11
CA GLU A 716 18.18 -26.61 3.01
C GLU A 716 19.17 -25.61 3.65
N TYR A 717 20.28 -26.13 4.19
CA TYR A 717 21.44 -25.35 4.64
C TYR A 717 22.48 -25.17 3.52
N PRO A 718 23.33 -24.12 3.58
CA PRO A 718 24.35 -23.91 2.56
C PRO A 718 25.43 -24.99 2.57
N LYS A 719 25.78 -25.48 1.37
CA LYS A 719 26.75 -26.57 1.15
C LYS A 719 28.16 -26.10 0.72
N ASN A 720 28.38 -24.79 0.62
CA ASN A 720 29.64 -24.18 0.19
C ASN A 720 29.91 -22.87 0.97
N ASN A 721 31.01 -22.19 0.68
CA ASN A 721 31.46 -20.96 1.35
C ASN A 721 30.92 -19.66 0.71
N ASP A 722 30.02 -19.75 -0.28
CA ASP A 722 29.50 -18.54 -0.92
C ASP A 722 28.71 -17.73 0.12
N PRO A 723 28.95 -16.41 0.22
CA PRO A 723 28.25 -15.59 1.19
C PRO A 723 26.78 -15.41 0.80
N PHE A 724 25.95 -15.10 1.80
CA PHE A 724 24.62 -14.56 1.54
C PHE A 724 24.69 -13.07 1.27
N ILE A 725 23.92 -12.61 0.29
CA ILE A 725 23.64 -11.22 0.02
C ILE A 725 22.17 -10.98 0.31
N ALA A 726 21.86 -10.07 1.25
CA ALA A 726 20.49 -9.76 1.64
C ALA A 726 20.16 -8.29 1.43
N GLN A 727 18.91 -8.00 1.03
CA GLN A 727 18.37 -6.65 0.87
C GLN A 727 16.95 -6.56 1.45
N LEU A 728 16.65 -5.43 2.10
CA LEU A 728 15.28 -5.08 2.46
C LEU A 728 14.61 -4.44 1.25
N VAL A 729 13.45 -4.96 0.87
CA VAL A 729 12.60 -4.37 -0.16
C VAL A 729 11.29 -3.93 0.45
N ILE A 730 10.95 -2.67 0.20
CA ILE A 730 9.72 -2.02 0.65
C ILE A 730 8.86 -1.74 -0.57
N THR A 731 7.60 -2.15 -0.50
CA THR A 731 6.58 -1.81 -1.50
C THR A 731 5.66 -0.75 -0.93
N THR A 732 5.49 0.34 -1.68
CA THR A 732 4.70 1.49 -1.26
C THR A 732 3.22 1.39 -1.64
N THR A 733 2.40 2.38 -1.25
CA THR A 733 0.98 2.49 -1.62
C THR A 733 0.73 2.64 -3.11
N SER A 734 1.67 3.25 -3.85
CA SER A 734 1.61 3.30 -5.32
C SER A 734 2.03 1.98 -6.00
N GLY A 735 2.62 1.05 -5.25
CA GLY A 735 3.22 -0.18 -5.77
C GLY A 735 4.69 -0.05 -6.17
N SER A 736 5.31 1.12 -5.94
CA SER A 736 6.75 1.33 -6.18
C SER A 736 7.60 0.52 -5.21
N GLU A 737 8.79 0.09 -5.64
CA GLU A 737 9.71 -0.69 -4.81
C GLU A 737 10.98 0.07 -4.46
N CYS A 738 11.30 0.06 -3.17
CA CYS A 738 12.48 0.67 -2.57
C CYS A 738 13.38 -0.38 -1.97
N LYS A 739 14.65 -0.41 -2.39
CA LYS A 739 15.64 -1.41 -1.92
C LYS A 739 16.71 -0.77 -1.06
N SER A 740 17.08 -1.45 0.02
CA SER A 740 18.27 -1.09 0.80
C SER A 740 19.56 -1.40 0.06
N ASP A 741 20.65 -0.83 0.53
CA ASP A 741 21.97 -1.35 0.17
C ASP A 741 22.09 -2.83 0.61
N PRO A 742 22.78 -3.67 -0.17
CA PRO A 742 22.93 -5.08 0.14
C PRO A 742 23.92 -5.29 1.28
N ILE A 743 23.55 -6.18 2.22
CA ILE A 743 24.47 -6.65 3.25
C ILE A 743 25.07 -8.00 2.86
N ASN A 744 26.36 -8.16 3.19
CA ASN A 744 27.12 -9.38 2.93
C ASN A 744 27.25 -10.20 4.21
N ILE A 745 26.86 -11.47 4.20
CA ILE A 745 26.94 -12.38 5.35
C ILE A 745 27.82 -13.59 4.96
N PRO A 746 29.06 -13.67 5.47
CA PRO A 746 29.99 -14.73 5.08
C PRO A 746 29.54 -16.10 5.60
N VAL A 747 29.87 -17.15 4.83
CA VAL A 747 29.60 -18.55 5.18
C VAL A 747 30.92 -19.31 5.21
N MET A 748 31.13 -20.13 6.24
CA MET A 748 32.31 -20.99 6.36
C MET A 748 31.89 -22.44 6.58
N GLN A 749 32.37 -23.34 5.74
CA GLN A 749 32.26 -24.79 5.91
C GLN A 749 33.45 -25.28 6.75
N ALA A 750 33.20 -25.65 8.00
CA ALA A 750 34.18 -26.30 8.86
C ALA A 750 34.05 -27.82 8.69
N LYS A 751 34.78 -28.35 7.70
CA LYS A 751 34.92 -29.80 7.50
C LYS A 751 35.92 -30.37 8.51
N THR A 752 35.62 -31.57 9.00
CA THR A 752 36.61 -32.38 9.72
C THR A 752 37.48 -33.05 8.66
N GLU A 753 38.56 -32.41 8.21
CA GLU A 753 39.50 -33.05 7.29
C GLU A 753 40.14 -34.28 7.95
N GLU A 754 39.97 -35.43 7.29
CA GLU A 754 40.73 -36.69 7.34
C GLU A 754 41.28 -37.17 8.69
N ARG A 755 40.71 -38.28 9.20
CA ARG A 755 41.34 -39.57 9.63
C ARG A 755 42.80 -39.63 10.16
N VAL A 756 43.47 -38.55 10.48
CA VAL A 756 44.75 -38.55 11.17
C VAL A 756 44.45 -38.43 12.66
N ILE A 757 44.75 -39.53 13.32
CA ILE A 757 44.78 -39.73 14.75
C ILE A 757 45.71 -38.65 15.35
N ASP A 758 45.16 -37.48 15.65
CA ASP A 758 45.78 -36.49 16.55
C ASP A 758 44.72 -35.82 17.43
N PHE A 759 43.94 -36.64 18.11
CA PHE A 759 43.86 -36.67 19.57
C PHE A 759 43.91 -35.37 20.39
N THR A 760 43.38 -34.25 19.89
CA THR A 760 43.17 -33.02 20.67
C THR A 760 41.79 -32.37 20.39
N LYS A 761 40.79 -32.85 21.14
CA LYS A 761 39.53 -32.16 21.54
C LYS A 761 38.41 -31.96 20.52
N ASP A 762 38.04 -33.00 19.77
CA ASP A 762 36.69 -33.12 19.20
C ASP A 762 35.71 -33.70 20.23
N SER A 763 34.39 -33.55 20.04
CA SER A 763 33.35 -34.24 20.84
C SER A 763 32.35 -34.95 19.94
N THR A 764 31.94 -36.16 20.32
CA THR A 764 30.81 -36.87 19.71
C THR A 764 29.48 -36.22 20.12
N LEU A 765 28.49 -36.19 19.23
CA LEU A 765 27.11 -35.81 19.54
C LEU A 765 26.20 -37.03 19.34
N GLU A 766 25.61 -37.51 20.42
CA GLU A 766 24.74 -38.69 20.40
C GLU A 766 23.34 -38.29 20.87
N ARG A 767 22.31 -38.63 20.09
CA ARG A 767 20.91 -38.36 20.44
C ARG A 767 20.13 -39.65 20.52
N TYR A 768 19.65 -39.95 21.71
CA TYR A 768 18.83 -41.12 21.99
C TYR A 768 17.39 -40.68 22.24
N SER A 769 16.47 -41.02 21.34
CA SER A 769 15.03 -40.85 21.58
C SER A 769 14.43 -42.18 22.03
N LEU A 770 13.81 -42.22 23.21
CA LEU A 770 13.24 -43.46 23.75
C LEU A 770 11.96 -43.88 23.00
N ILE A 771 11.64 -45.19 23.00
CA ILE A 771 10.51 -45.87 22.31
C ILE A 771 9.13 -45.50 22.86
N LEU A 772 9.03 -44.36 23.54
CA LEU A 772 7.81 -43.69 23.96
C LEU A 772 7.28 -44.19 25.30
N PHE A 773 6.77 -43.25 26.08
CA PHE A 773 6.07 -43.51 27.32
C PHE A 773 4.58 -43.72 27.02
N PRO A 774 3.91 -44.66 27.69
CA PRO A 774 2.47 -44.79 27.53
C PRO A 774 1.74 -43.48 27.90
N PHE A 775 0.52 -43.32 27.37
CA PHE A 775 -0.34 -42.19 27.70
C PHE A 775 -0.47 -42.05 29.23
N ASP A 776 -0.28 -40.82 29.73
CA ASP A 776 -0.37 -40.45 31.15
C ASP A 776 0.54 -41.25 32.12
N ARG A 777 1.65 -41.80 31.61
CA ARG A 777 2.61 -42.57 32.41
C ARG A 777 4.03 -42.05 32.30
N TYR A 778 4.80 -42.21 33.39
CA TYR A 778 6.20 -41.79 33.51
C TYR A 778 7.17 -42.94 33.79
N ASP A 779 6.69 -44.18 33.86
CA ASP A 779 7.54 -45.36 33.88
C ASP A 779 8.05 -45.67 32.48
N ALA A 780 9.35 -45.96 32.37
CA ALA A 780 9.99 -46.21 31.08
C ALA A 780 9.52 -47.55 30.47
N GLY A 781 9.21 -48.54 31.30
CA GLY A 781 8.83 -49.88 30.87
C GLY A 781 10.01 -50.69 30.31
N PRO A 782 9.84 -52.02 30.13
CA PRO A 782 10.95 -52.94 29.85
C PRO A 782 11.73 -52.64 28.56
N ILE A 783 11.04 -52.08 27.55
CA ILE A 783 11.65 -51.74 26.25
C ILE A 783 12.60 -50.56 26.39
N ASN A 784 12.16 -49.46 27.00
CA ASN A 784 13.01 -48.29 27.20
C ASN A 784 14.12 -48.56 28.20
N GLU A 785 13.87 -49.37 29.24
CA GLU A 785 14.91 -49.83 30.17
C GLU A 785 16.01 -50.61 29.44
N ARG A 786 15.64 -51.47 28.48
CA ARG A 786 16.59 -52.17 27.63
C ARG A 786 17.38 -51.23 26.74
N ILE A 787 16.74 -50.24 26.10
CA ILE A 787 17.45 -49.23 25.27
C ILE A 787 18.45 -48.45 26.11
N MET A 788 18.02 -47.99 27.27
CA MET A 788 18.87 -47.24 28.19
C MET A 788 20.07 -48.07 28.59
N ARG A 789 19.87 -49.34 28.94
CA ARG A 789 20.96 -50.27 29.29
C ARG A 789 21.90 -50.57 28.13
N ASP A 790 21.35 -50.93 26.98
CA ASP A 790 22.13 -51.47 25.87
C ASP A 790 22.81 -50.35 25.05
N TYR A 791 22.28 -49.11 25.06
CA TYR A 791 22.74 -48.03 24.18
C TYR A 791 23.07 -46.70 24.86
N VAL A 792 22.47 -46.36 26.00
CA VAL A 792 22.63 -45.02 26.60
C VAL A 792 23.65 -45.05 27.74
N TYR A 793 23.47 -45.94 28.73
CA TYR A 793 24.27 -45.93 29.95
C TYR A 793 25.76 -46.15 29.71
N GLY A 794 26.12 -47.06 28.79
CA GLY A 794 27.52 -47.30 28.42
C GLY A 794 28.19 -46.16 27.65
N ARG A 795 27.43 -45.10 27.32
CA ARG A 795 27.89 -43.91 26.59
C ARG A 795 27.97 -42.67 27.48
N CYS A 796 27.56 -42.78 28.74
CA CYS A 796 27.65 -41.72 29.75
C CYS A 796 29.00 -41.82 30.48
N PHE A 797 29.97 -41.00 30.10
CA PHE A 797 31.31 -41.01 30.68
C PHE A 797 31.52 -39.86 31.69
N PRO A 798 32.56 -39.92 32.55
CA PRO A 798 32.90 -38.82 33.46
C PRO A 798 33.22 -37.49 32.77
N THR A 799 33.51 -37.50 31.47
CA THR A 799 33.77 -36.31 30.65
C THR A 799 32.55 -35.87 29.81
N SER A 800 31.45 -36.61 29.85
CA SER A 800 30.26 -36.33 29.04
C SER A 800 29.45 -35.16 29.62
N LYS A 801 28.92 -34.33 28.72
CA LYS A 801 27.82 -33.40 29.00
C LYS A 801 26.51 -34.01 28.49
N ILE A 802 25.52 -34.11 29.36
CA ILE A 802 24.28 -34.84 29.09
C ILE A 802 23.08 -33.93 29.33
N GLU A 803 22.16 -33.86 28.38
CA GLU A 803 20.86 -33.19 28.55
C GLU A 803 19.74 -34.22 28.42
N VAL A 804 18.83 -34.24 29.40
CA VAL A 804 17.65 -35.11 29.42
C VAL A 804 16.39 -34.27 29.30
N ILE A 805 15.74 -34.33 28.14
CA ILE A 805 14.58 -33.49 27.81
C ILE A 805 13.34 -34.36 27.70
N GLY A 806 12.36 -34.15 28.57
CA GLY A 806 11.08 -34.83 28.51
C GLY A 806 10.05 -34.03 27.72
N HIS A 807 9.39 -34.66 26.74
CA HIS A 807 8.35 -34.07 25.89
C HIS A 807 6.99 -34.75 26.11
N THR A 808 5.91 -34.02 25.83
CA THR A 808 4.55 -34.56 25.70
C THR A 808 3.92 -34.12 24.39
N ASP A 809 2.85 -34.80 23.99
CA ASP A 809 1.92 -34.31 22.98
C ASP A 809 0.91 -33.31 23.58
N ILE A 810 -0.05 -32.88 22.77
CA ILE A 810 -1.09 -31.88 23.11
C ILE A 810 -2.37 -32.48 23.73
N VAL A 811 -2.45 -33.80 23.93
CA VAL A 811 -3.63 -34.47 24.47
C VAL A 811 -3.60 -34.42 25.99
N GLY A 812 -4.38 -33.50 26.57
CA GLY A 812 -4.49 -33.32 28.02
C GLY A 812 -4.52 -31.85 28.42
N MET A 813 -4.43 -31.59 29.73
CA MET A 813 -4.25 -30.22 30.23
C MET A 813 -2.78 -29.84 30.20
N TYR A 814 -2.48 -28.61 29.79
CA TYR A 814 -1.13 -28.06 29.67
C TYR A 814 -0.25 -28.26 30.93
N ASP A 815 -0.73 -27.84 32.11
CA ASP A 815 0.04 -27.94 33.37
C ASP A 815 0.35 -29.40 33.75
N HIS A 816 -0.58 -30.30 33.41
CA HIS A 816 -0.41 -31.73 33.62
C HIS A 816 0.65 -32.31 32.69
N ASN A 817 0.63 -31.91 31.41
CA ASN A 817 1.63 -32.28 30.41
C ASN A 817 3.03 -31.80 30.78
N LYS A 818 3.16 -30.56 31.28
CA LYS A 818 4.43 -30.02 31.79
C LYS A 818 4.99 -30.90 32.91
N LYS A 819 4.17 -31.19 33.92
CA LYS A 819 4.56 -32.04 35.07
C LYS A 819 4.89 -33.48 34.65
N LEU A 820 4.11 -34.04 33.74
CA LEU A 820 4.32 -35.40 33.22
C LEU A 820 5.66 -35.51 32.48
N SER A 821 5.98 -34.53 31.64
CA SER A 821 7.25 -34.47 30.90
C SER A 821 8.47 -34.38 31.85
N GLU A 822 8.37 -33.59 32.92
CA GLU A 822 9.38 -33.45 33.96
C GLU A 822 9.58 -34.79 34.71
N ASN A 823 8.49 -35.47 35.06
CA ASN A 823 8.54 -36.80 35.70
C ASN A 823 9.21 -37.85 34.80
N ARG A 824 8.96 -37.82 33.48
CA ARG A 824 9.63 -38.72 32.51
C ARG A 824 11.12 -38.44 32.42
N ALA A 825 11.51 -37.16 32.34
CA ALA A 825 12.91 -36.75 32.37
C ALA A 825 13.60 -37.18 33.66
N ASN A 826 12.91 -37.07 34.80
CA ASN A 826 13.38 -37.54 36.11
C ASN A 826 13.65 -39.04 36.14
N THR A 827 12.76 -39.87 35.58
CA THR A 827 12.96 -41.32 35.49
C THR A 827 14.27 -41.66 34.76
N VAL A 828 14.51 -41.01 33.62
CA VAL A 828 15.70 -41.26 32.79
C VAL A 828 16.98 -40.72 33.44
N TYR A 829 16.94 -39.51 34.00
CA TYR A 829 18.03 -38.91 34.77
C TYR A 829 18.46 -39.82 35.92
N ASN A 830 17.51 -40.30 36.73
CA ASN A 830 17.79 -41.18 37.87
C ASN A 830 18.40 -42.51 37.41
N GLY A 831 17.94 -43.05 36.28
CA GLY A 831 18.53 -44.24 35.66
C GLY A 831 20.00 -44.05 35.29
N ILE A 832 20.33 -42.92 34.63
CA ILE A 832 21.71 -42.57 34.26
C ILE A 832 22.59 -42.41 35.51
N MET A 833 22.13 -41.64 36.51
CA MET A 833 22.89 -41.40 37.74
C MET A 833 23.14 -42.68 38.53
N LYS A 834 22.13 -43.55 38.62
CA LYS A 834 22.25 -44.85 39.29
C LYS A 834 23.28 -45.74 38.60
N GLN A 835 23.23 -45.83 37.27
CA GLN A 835 24.10 -46.74 36.52
C GLN A 835 25.55 -46.25 36.44
N THR A 836 25.77 -44.94 36.37
CA THR A 836 27.13 -44.35 36.33
C THR A 836 27.74 -44.18 37.73
N GLY A 837 26.96 -44.40 38.80
CA GLY A 837 27.36 -44.06 40.17
C GLY A 837 27.60 -42.55 40.36
N GLY A 838 26.90 -41.71 39.58
CA GLY A 838 27.05 -40.26 39.55
C GLY A 838 28.29 -39.74 38.82
N LYS A 839 29.05 -40.60 38.14
CA LYS A 839 30.29 -40.23 37.45
C LYS A 839 30.01 -39.74 36.02
N VAL A 840 29.48 -38.52 35.91
CA VAL A 840 29.27 -37.80 34.65
C VAL A 840 29.84 -36.39 34.76
N GLY A 841 30.24 -35.78 33.65
CA GLY A 841 30.88 -34.46 33.67
C GLY A 841 29.89 -33.34 33.99
N GLU A 842 28.82 -33.27 33.20
CA GLU A 842 27.69 -32.36 33.41
C GLU A 842 26.42 -33.10 33.01
N ILE A 843 25.36 -33.01 33.83
CA ILE A 843 24.05 -33.55 33.48
C ILE A 843 22.95 -32.56 33.87
N SER A 844 22.09 -32.23 32.92
CA SER A 844 20.90 -31.42 33.14
C SER A 844 19.65 -32.17 32.73
N LYS A 845 18.50 -31.78 33.30
CA LYS A 845 17.20 -32.33 32.95
C LYS A 845 16.15 -31.22 32.90
N ARG A 846 15.17 -31.37 32.02
CA ARG A 846 14.01 -30.48 31.95
C ARG A 846 12.82 -31.18 31.30
N GLY A 847 11.62 -30.91 31.81
CA GLY A 847 10.35 -31.24 31.19
C GLY A 847 9.80 -30.04 30.44
N VAL A 848 9.63 -30.17 29.12
CA VAL A 848 9.14 -29.08 28.27
C VAL A 848 7.64 -29.13 28.04
N GLY A 849 6.98 -30.25 28.39
CA GLY A 849 5.57 -30.45 28.10
C GLY A 849 5.32 -30.41 26.59
N GLU A 850 4.29 -29.66 26.20
CA GLU A 850 3.91 -29.42 24.81
C GLU A 850 4.51 -28.13 24.21
N ASP A 851 5.32 -27.37 24.97
CA ASP A 851 5.92 -26.10 24.55
C ASP A 851 6.98 -26.25 23.45
N GLU A 852 7.71 -27.37 23.47
CA GLU A 852 8.76 -27.68 22.50
C GLU A 852 8.43 -29.02 21.81
N PRO A 853 7.42 -29.04 20.92
CA PRO A 853 7.01 -30.26 20.25
C PRO A 853 8.05 -30.65 19.18
N LEU A 854 8.44 -31.93 19.16
CA LEU A 854 9.35 -32.45 18.15
C LEU A 854 8.67 -32.61 16.78
N TYR A 855 7.35 -32.77 16.77
CA TYR A 855 6.49 -32.96 15.59
C TYR A 855 5.16 -32.23 15.76
N LYS A 856 4.42 -32.03 14.66
CA LYS A 856 3.27 -31.11 14.59
C LYS A 856 2.00 -31.53 15.34
N ASN A 857 1.94 -32.74 15.89
CA ASN A 857 0.79 -33.33 16.60
C ASN A 857 -0.48 -33.57 15.75
N TYR A 858 -0.45 -33.31 14.43
CA TYR A 858 -1.62 -33.45 13.58
C TYR A 858 -1.98 -34.92 13.37
N LEU A 859 -0.96 -35.76 13.15
CA LEU A 859 -1.15 -37.19 12.94
C LEU A 859 -0.92 -37.99 14.24
N PRO A 860 -1.60 -39.15 14.42
CA PRO A 860 -1.37 -40.03 15.57
C PRO A 860 0.10 -40.34 15.81
N GLU A 861 0.83 -40.74 14.77
CA GLU A 861 2.26 -41.06 14.82
C GLU A 861 3.11 -39.89 15.33
N GLU A 862 2.81 -38.65 14.96
CA GLU A 862 3.50 -37.45 15.45
C GLU A 862 3.29 -37.26 16.94
N ARG A 863 2.04 -37.44 17.43
CA ARG A 863 1.72 -37.39 18.85
C ARG A 863 2.44 -38.48 19.63
N PHE A 864 2.46 -39.70 19.10
CA PHE A 864 3.25 -40.78 19.66
C PHE A 864 4.72 -40.38 19.77
N TYR A 865 5.33 -39.85 18.71
CA TYR A 865 6.74 -39.45 18.75
C TYR A 865 7.05 -38.22 19.62
N ASN A 866 6.05 -37.39 19.94
CA ASN A 866 6.17 -36.34 20.96
C ASN A 866 6.13 -36.88 22.40
N ARG A 867 5.57 -38.08 22.65
CA ARG A 867 5.57 -38.74 23.96
C ARG A 867 6.91 -39.41 24.29
N THR A 868 7.99 -38.65 24.28
CA THR A 868 9.35 -39.20 24.41
C THR A 868 10.21 -38.45 25.43
N VAL A 869 11.34 -39.06 25.77
CA VAL A 869 12.46 -38.38 26.42
C VAL A 869 13.64 -38.45 25.45
N GLN A 870 14.22 -37.29 25.14
CA GLN A 870 15.47 -37.19 24.41
C GLN A 870 16.63 -37.13 25.40
N VAL A 871 17.61 -38.01 25.20
CA VAL A 871 18.91 -37.95 25.89
C VAL A 871 19.95 -37.51 24.87
N ILE A 872 20.50 -36.32 25.07
CA ILE A 872 21.56 -35.76 24.24
C ILE A 872 22.87 -35.91 25.01
N ILE A 873 23.81 -36.67 24.47
CA ILE A 873 25.12 -36.90 25.08
C ILE A 873 26.18 -36.28 24.19
N ARG A 874 27.00 -35.41 24.79
CA ARG A 874 28.21 -34.87 24.17
C ARG A 874 29.42 -35.39 24.93
N THR A 875 30.23 -36.24 24.28
CA THR A 875 31.42 -36.83 24.90
C THR A 875 32.68 -36.41 24.15
N PRO A 876 33.68 -35.80 24.81
CA PRO A 876 34.97 -35.53 24.20
C PRO A 876 35.59 -36.81 23.61
N VAL A 877 36.07 -36.75 22.37
CA VAL A 877 36.71 -37.86 21.66
C VAL A 877 37.92 -38.40 22.40
N SER A 878 38.56 -37.58 23.26
CA SER A 878 39.63 -38.02 24.16
C SER A 878 39.23 -39.12 25.14
N GLN A 879 37.94 -39.32 25.39
CA GLN A 879 37.40 -40.37 26.26
C GLN A 879 37.49 -41.78 25.64
N PHE A 880 37.63 -41.86 24.32
CA PHE A 880 37.70 -43.12 23.57
C PHE A 880 39.14 -43.53 23.20
N LYS A 881 40.13 -42.84 23.79
CA LYS A 881 41.53 -43.28 23.83
C LYS A 881 41.72 -44.23 24.99
#